data_AF-A0A1A8HY32-F1
#
_entry.id   AF-A0A1A8HY32-F1
#
_cell.length_a   1.000
_cell.length_b   1.000
_cell.length_c   1.000
_cell.angle_alpha   90.00
_cell.angle_beta   90.00
_cell.angle_gamma   90.00
#
_symmetry.space_group_name_H-M   'P 1'
#
loop_
_entity.id
_entity.type
_entity.pdbx_description
1 polymer ?
#
loop_
_entity_poly.entity_id
_entity_poly.type
_entity_poly.pdbx_seq_one_letter_code
_entity_poly.pdbx_strand_id
1 'polypeptide(L)'
;MPIYVIDRKFPDISGELLQPAGEGGDLRMTETNTPKSAKKLRWTSLEIGLITIVSLLFIVIVALIILFATQKTDEICTTADCTQSASRLIENMDSTVDPCDNFYQYACGGWLKKNIIPETSSRYSTFDILRDELEVILKGVLEKTVEGEAAALTKAKTLYRSCTNESLIELRGGAPLLNMLPDVLDWPIAVDDWESVYGTTWRLEDVIARLNEKYGTQLLVNFFVGTDDRDSTSHIIHFDQQTSLGLLSRDYYACDGSYAEVCRAYEQFMIDLAKLIRTDRGLEINETRIREEVTRIMDVERDIAYATDTPEDRNDPVLLYNKMELGNLNANFTLEVDSQVFDWIYFTAKIMDTVNIRIPNTEKVVNYSPNYYRRLNPVLAKYTKRDLQNYMVWRFAMNMVVGLSRAYRDTRKAFRKALSGTTSDVAVWRQCALYVNNNLDNAVGRLYVQEAFSEKSKELMEEMIKDLREVFISNIDELTWMDAETKKAAEEKARAIRERIGYSEKIMVDEYLNDEYKDLSYSAEEYFENILENLEYVQKKRLRKLRVKVNKDEWVTGAAVVNAFYSSSKNQIVFPAGILQPPFFSKGQANSLNYGGIGMVIGHEITHGFDDNGEIFFSPLCFVSLPRPAMADSLSLEHISL
;
A
#
# COMPACT_ATOMS: atom_id res chain seq x y z
N MET A 1 -28.83 9.68 -25.42
CA MET A 1 -29.46 10.78 -26.19
C MET A 1 -28.40 11.85 -26.40
N PRO A 2 -28.12 12.29 -27.64
CA PRO A 2 -26.89 13.03 -27.94
C PRO A 2 -27.09 14.55 -27.83
N ILE A 3 -26.08 15.24 -27.29
CA ILE A 3 -25.98 16.71 -27.29
C ILE A 3 -24.92 17.10 -28.33
N TYR A 4 -25.32 17.97 -29.25
CA TYR A 4 -24.50 18.52 -30.32
C TYR A 4 -23.55 19.62 -29.81
N VAL A 5 -22.31 19.59 -30.31
CA VAL A 5 -21.33 20.69 -30.22
C VAL A 5 -21.37 21.46 -31.53
N ILE A 6 -21.46 22.80 -31.47
CA ILE A 6 -21.16 23.69 -32.61
C ILE A 6 -20.23 24.80 -32.12
N ASP A 7 -19.05 24.81 -32.72
CA ASP A 7 -17.97 25.80 -32.65
C ASP A 7 -18.19 26.89 -33.70
N ARG A 8 -17.95 28.18 -33.38
CA ARG A 8 -17.69 29.24 -34.37
C ARG A 8 -16.82 30.38 -33.82
N LYS A 9 -15.62 30.46 -34.41
CA LYS A 9 -14.69 31.60 -34.48
C LYS A 9 -15.33 32.90 -35.01
N PHE A 10 -14.80 34.05 -34.58
CA PHE A 10 -14.81 35.30 -35.34
C PHE A 10 -13.42 35.99 -35.31
N PRO A 11 -13.06 36.76 -36.35
CA PRO A 11 -11.69 37.16 -36.62
C PRO A 11 -11.31 38.56 -36.12
N ASP A 12 -9.99 38.73 -36.00
CA ASP A 12 -9.22 39.96 -35.83
C ASP A 12 -9.42 40.98 -36.97
N ILE A 13 -9.19 42.27 -36.69
CA ILE A 13 -8.41 43.25 -37.49
C ILE A 13 -8.46 44.66 -36.85
N SER A 14 -7.31 45.01 -36.25
CA SER A 14 -6.52 46.27 -36.19
C SER A 14 -7.09 47.68 -36.54
N GLY A 15 -6.56 48.69 -35.81
CA GLY A 15 -6.18 50.01 -36.36
C GLY A 15 -6.35 51.20 -35.40
N GLU A 16 -5.33 51.56 -34.61
CA GLU A 16 -4.53 52.82 -34.65
C GLU A 16 -5.31 54.14 -34.43
N LEU A 17 -5.18 54.86 -33.30
CA LEU A 17 -4.11 55.79 -32.85
C LEU A 17 -3.97 57.05 -33.71
N LEU A 18 -4.24 58.24 -33.12
CA LEU A 18 -3.46 59.50 -33.20
C LEU A 18 -4.28 60.77 -32.82
N GLN A 19 -3.80 61.49 -31.81
CA GLN A 19 -3.89 62.97 -31.65
C GLN A 19 -2.97 63.67 -32.70
N PRO A 20 -2.72 65.01 -32.76
CA PRO A 20 -3.16 66.19 -31.97
C PRO A 20 -3.48 67.44 -32.85
N ALA A 21 -3.44 68.63 -32.20
CA ALA A 21 -3.35 70.01 -32.72
C ALA A 21 -4.71 70.72 -32.91
N GLY A 22 -4.99 71.90 -32.34
CA GLY A 22 -4.13 72.94 -31.79
C GLY A 22 -4.25 74.17 -32.68
N GLU A 23 -5.02 75.18 -32.27
CA GLU A 23 -4.80 76.58 -32.65
C GLU A 23 -5.67 77.50 -31.79
N GLY A 24 -5.01 78.46 -31.15
CA GLY A 24 -5.64 79.58 -30.44
C GLY A 24 -5.92 80.73 -31.39
N GLY A 25 -7.07 81.38 -31.21
CA GLY A 25 -7.46 82.60 -31.90
C GLY A 25 -8.32 83.44 -30.96
N ASP A 26 -7.74 84.53 -30.50
CA ASP A 26 -8.23 85.51 -29.53
C ASP A 26 -9.45 86.29 -30.06
N LEU A 27 -10.52 86.45 -29.26
CA LEU A 27 -11.65 87.34 -29.58
C LEU A 27 -12.13 88.06 -28.31
N ARG A 28 -11.91 89.38 -28.28
CA ARG A 28 -12.36 90.33 -27.28
C ARG A 28 -13.88 90.56 -27.32
N MET A 29 -14.44 90.65 -26.11
CA MET A 29 -15.53 91.52 -25.62
C MET A 29 -16.83 91.64 -26.44
N THR A 30 -17.96 91.27 -25.83
CA THR A 30 -18.99 92.23 -25.36
C THR A 30 -20.14 91.54 -24.61
N GLU A 31 -20.64 92.25 -23.61
CA GLU A 31 -21.70 91.90 -22.68
C GLU A 31 -23.12 91.90 -23.28
N THR A 32 -23.96 91.07 -22.65
CA THR A 32 -25.42 91.24 -22.41
C THR A 32 -26.38 91.24 -23.60
N ASN A 33 -27.24 90.21 -23.65
CA ASN A 33 -28.68 90.41 -23.55
C ASN A 33 -29.43 89.09 -23.21
N THR A 34 -30.24 89.19 -22.17
CA THR A 34 -31.19 88.20 -21.63
C THR A 34 -32.11 87.55 -22.67
N PRO A 35 -32.43 86.24 -22.57
CA PRO A 35 -33.32 85.57 -23.50
C PRO A 35 -34.81 85.79 -23.16
N LYS A 36 -35.61 85.88 -24.23
CA LYS A 36 -37.06 85.99 -24.22
C LYS A 36 -37.73 84.71 -23.70
N SER A 37 -38.71 84.88 -22.81
CA SER A 37 -39.90 84.05 -22.56
C SER A 37 -39.95 82.67 -23.26
N ALA A 38 -39.74 81.60 -22.49
CA ALA A 38 -39.93 80.21 -22.91
C ALA A 38 -41.39 79.93 -23.34
N LYS A 39 -41.58 79.44 -24.56
CA LYS A 39 -42.86 78.83 -25.00
C LYS A 39 -43.04 77.50 -24.26
N LYS A 40 -44.18 77.32 -23.58
CA LYS A 40 -44.60 76.03 -22.99
C LYS A 40 -44.69 74.97 -24.10
N LEU A 41 -43.85 73.94 -23.99
CA LEU A 41 -43.91 72.74 -24.82
C LEU A 41 -45.20 71.97 -24.48
N ARG A 42 -46.16 71.90 -25.40
CA ARG A 42 -47.35 71.05 -25.27
C ARG A 42 -47.01 69.67 -25.83
N TRP A 43 -46.77 68.73 -24.93
CA TRP A 43 -46.53 67.33 -25.24
C TRP A 43 -47.81 66.70 -25.81
N THR A 44 -47.68 65.94 -26.89
CA THR A 44 -48.79 65.18 -27.47
C THR A 44 -49.09 63.94 -26.62
N SER A 45 -50.34 63.47 -26.60
CA SER A 45 -50.74 62.29 -25.80
C SER A 45 -49.92 61.03 -26.11
N LEU A 46 -49.36 60.96 -27.31
CA LEU A 46 -48.52 59.85 -27.78
C LEU A 46 -47.09 59.92 -27.20
N GLU A 47 -46.51 61.12 -27.05
CA GLU A 47 -45.22 61.33 -26.39
C GLU A 47 -45.30 61.07 -24.88
N ILE A 48 -46.42 61.46 -24.24
CA ILE A 48 -46.69 61.14 -22.83
C ILE A 48 -46.81 59.61 -22.66
N GLY A 49 -47.53 58.94 -23.56
CA GLY A 49 -47.63 57.48 -23.59
C GLY A 49 -46.27 56.79 -23.73
N LEU A 50 -45.43 57.25 -24.67
CA LEU A 50 -44.11 56.68 -24.90
C LEU A 50 -43.19 56.87 -23.68
N ILE A 51 -43.21 58.06 -23.06
CA ILE A 51 -42.41 58.35 -21.86
C ILE A 51 -42.88 57.50 -20.69
N THR A 52 -44.19 57.30 -20.51
CA THR A 52 -44.69 56.42 -19.46
C THR A 52 -44.25 54.97 -19.65
N ILE A 53 -44.24 54.47 -20.89
CA ILE A 53 -43.77 53.12 -21.21
C ILE A 53 -42.26 52.99 -21.00
N VAL A 54 -41.46 53.95 -21.46
CA VAL A 54 -40.00 53.96 -21.25
C VAL A 54 -39.65 54.06 -19.77
N SER A 55 -40.39 54.88 -19.01
CA SER A 55 -40.20 55.00 -17.56
C SER A 55 -40.58 53.72 -16.83
N LEU A 56 -41.68 53.07 -17.22
CA LEU A 56 -42.08 51.76 -16.68
C LEU A 56 -41.05 50.67 -17.00
N LEU A 57 -40.55 50.61 -18.23
CA LEU A 57 -39.49 49.67 -18.63
C LEU A 57 -38.20 49.95 -17.86
N PHE A 58 -37.84 51.21 -17.67
CA PHE A 58 -36.68 51.58 -16.86
C PHE A 58 -36.84 51.16 -15.40
N ILE A 59 -38.02 51.35 -14.81
CA ILE A 59 -38.32 50.89 -13.44
C ILE A 59 -38.26 49.37 -13.35
N VAL A 60 -38.78 48.64 -14.34
CA VAL A 60 -38.69 47.17 -14.39
C VAL A 60 -37.24 46.70 -14.52
N ILE A 61 -36.44 47.34 -15.37
CA ILE A 61 -35.01 47.03 -15.52
C ILE A 61 -34.25 47.32 -14.22
N VAL A 62 -34.48 48.47 -13.59
CA VAL A 62 -33.87 48.82 -12.31
C VAL A 62 -34.32 47.85 -11.21
N ALA A 63 -35.60 47.46 -11.17
CA ALA A 63 -36.10 46.48 -10.22
C ALA A 63 -35.48 45.09 -10.43
N LEU A 64 -35.27 44.66 -11.69
CA LEU A 64 -34.58 43.42 -12.03
C LEU A 64 -33.09 43.48 -11.66
N ILE A 65 -32.42 44.61 -11.90
CA ILE A 65 -31.02 44.83 -11.49
C ILE A 65 -30.91 44.82 -9.96
N ILE A 66 -31.84 45.45 -9.24
CA ILE A 66 -31.88 45.42 -7.78
C ILE A 66 -32.16 44.00 -7.28
N LEU A 67 -33.11 43.27 -7.86
CA LEU A 67 -33.36 41.85 -7.53
C LEU A 67 -32.13 40.98 -7.76
N PHE A 68 -31.41 41.18 -8.86
CA PHE A 68 -30.19 40.43 -9.17
C PHE A 68 -29.02 40.84 -8.26
N ALA A 69 -28.90 42.13 -7.91
CA ALA A 69 -27.86 42.65 -7.01
C ALA A 69 -28.15 42.39 -5.51
N THR A 70 -29.42 42.16 -5.14
CA THR A 70 -29.87 41.82 -3.77
C THR A 70 -30.17 40.34 -3.59
N GLN A 71 -29.98 39.53 -4.64
CA GLN A 71 -29.93 38.08 -4.50
C GLN A 71 -28.71 37.75 -3.64
N LYS A 72 -28.93 37.69 -2.32
CA LYS A 72 -27.97 37.14 -1.37
C LYS A 72 -27.53 35.79 -1.93
N THR A 73 -26.25 35.65 -2.21
CA THR A 73 -25.62 34.33 -2.26
C THR A 73 -25.94 33.67 -0.92
N ASP A 74 -26.74 32.61 -0.92
CA ASP A 74 -27.02 31.85 0.30
C ASP A 74 -25.68 31.47 0.97
N GLU A 75 -25.54 31.72 2.28
CA GLU A 75 -24.34 31.35 3.07
C GLU A 75 -24.09 29.83 3.09
N ILE A 76 -25.05 29.04 2.61
CA ILE A 76 -25.05 27.58 2.65
C ILE A 76 -24.69 27.04 1.27
N CYS A 77 -23.64 26.21 1.20
CA CYS A 77 -23.27 25.50 -0.01
C CYS A 77 -24.34 24.45 -0.37
N THR A 78 -24.93 24.58 -1.57
CA THR A 78 -25.98 23.67 -2.08
C THR A 78 -25.53 22.85 -3.29
N THR A 79 -24.23 22.84 -3.60
CA THR A 79 -23.68 21.98 -4.66
C THR A 79 -23.89 20.50 -4.34
N ALA A 80 -23.90 19.64 -5.36
CA ALA A 80 -24.05 18.19 -5.18
C ALA A 80 -22.98 17.61 -4.24
N ASP A 81 -21.73 18.06 -4.36
CA ASP A 81 -20.63 17.60 -3.51
C ASP A 81 -20.80 18.01 -2.04
N CYS A 82 -21.27 19.24 -1.79
CA CYS A 82 -21.58 19.70 -0.44
C CYS A 82 -22.74 18.92 0.18
N THR A 83 -23.81 18.67 -0.57
CA THR A 83 -24.98 17.93 -0.05
C THR A 83 -24.66 16.47 0.20
N GLN A 84 -23.89 15.81 -0.67
CA GLN A 84 -23.41 14.45 -0.45
C GLN A 84 -22.50 14.35 0.78
N SER A 85 -21.56 15.28 0.94
CA SER A 85 -20.67 15.32 2.10
C SER A 85 -21.44 15.54 3.41
N ALA A 86 -22.41 16.46 3.40
CA ALA A 86 -23.25 16.74 4.55
C ALA A 86 -24.12 15.53 4.95
N SER A 87 -24.73 14.84 3.97
CA SER A 87 -25.51 13.62 4.22
C SER A 87 -24.67 12.56 4.91
N ARG A 88 -23.45 12.29 4.39
CA ARG A 88 -22.51 11.33 4.99
C ARG A 88 -22.16 11.69 6.45
N LEU A 89 -21.88 12.96 6.74
CA LEU A 89 -21.54 13.41 8.10
C LEU A 89 -22.72 13.20 9.06
N ILE A 90 -23.92 13.64 8.67
CA ILE A 90 -25.13 13.51 9.49
C ILE A 90 -25.48 12.03 9.72
N GLU A 91 -25.32 11.19 8.70
CA GLU A 91 -25.66 9.77 8.80
C GLU A 91 -24.73 8.97 9.72
N ASN A 92 -23.46 9.39 9.82
CA ASN A 92 -22.44 8.69 10.60
C ASN A 92 -22.39 9.18 12.05
N MET A 93 -22.73 10.44 12.30
CA MET A 93 -22.65 11.04 13.62
C MET A 93 -23.84 10.66 14.53
N ASP A 94 -23.61 10.69 15.83
CA ASP A 94 -24.62 10.57 16.88
C ASP A 94 -24.68 11.86 17.70
N SER A 95 -25.59 12.77 17.30
CA SER A 95 -25.76 14.08 17.93
C SER A 95 -26.34 14.04 19.35
N THR A 96 -26.65 12.85 19.88
CA THR A 96 -27.10 12.68 21.27
C THR A 96 -25.96 12.63 22.27
N VAL A 97 -24.72 12.44 21.80
CA VAL A 97 -23.51 12.36 22.62
C VAL A 97 -22.77 13.69 22.59
N ASP A 98 -22.27 14.14 23.74
CA ASP A 98 -21.46 15.35 23.80
C ASP A 98 -20.09 15.11 23.13
N PRO A 99 -19.70 15.89 22.10
CA PRO A 99 -18.38 15.78 21.48
C PRO A 99 -17.21 16.01 22.45
N CYS A 100 -17.41 16.76 23.54
CA CYS A 100 -16.40 16.99 24.57
C CYS A 100 -16.21 15.79 25.51
N ASP A 101 -17.19 14.90 25.62
CA ASP A 101 -17.11 13.69 26.45
C ASP A 101 -16.56 12.50 25.66
N ASN A 102 -17.08 12.27 24.44
CA ASN A 102 -16.62 11.18 23.58
C ASN A 102 -16.79 11.54 22.11
N PHE A 103 -15.76 12.18 21.54
CA PHE A 103 -15.77 12.61 20.14
C PHE A 103 -15.89 11.45 19.15
N TYR A 104 -15.37 10.26 19.47
CA TYR A 104 -15.51 9.08 18.61
C TYR A 104 -16.96 8.62 18.52
N GLN A 105 -17.64 8.51 19.66
CA GLN A 105 -19.06 8.14 19.67
C GLN A 105 -19.93 9.24 19.04
N TYR A 106 -19.62 10.51 19.27
CA TYR A 106 -20.31 11.61 18.57
C TYR A 106 -20.11 11.56 17.06
N ALA A 107 -18.89 11.34 16.56
CA ALA A 107 -18.61 11.37 15.12
C ALA A 107 -19.01 10.08 14.38
N CYS A 108 -18.98 8.92 15.05
CA CYS A 108 -19.15 7.61 14.42
C CYS A 108 -20.32 6.78 14.98
N GLY A 109 -21.00 7.23 16.04
CA GLY A 109 -22.03 6.44 16.72
C GLY A 109 -23.22 6.05 15.85
N GLY A 110 -23.59 6.90 14.89
CA GLY A 110 -24.60 6.58 13.88
C GLY A 110 -24.13 5.48 12.92
N TRP A 111 -22.86 5.52 12.50
CA TRP A 111 -22.25 4.48 11.65
C TRP A 111 -22.17 3.15 12.39
N LEU A 112 -21.72 3.14 13.66
CA LEU A 112 -21.62 1.93 14.49
C LEU A 112 -22.97 1.24 14.72
N LYS A 113 -24.06 2.02 14.84
CA LYS A 113 -25.42 1.48 14.98
C LYS A 113 -25.96 0.85 13.69
N LYS A 114 -25.51 1.33 12.53
CA LYS A 114 -26.01 0.90 11.21
C LYS A 114 -25.21 -0.27 10.61
N ASN A 115 -23.92 -0.34 10.91
CA ASN A 115 -23.01 -1.28 10.25
C ASN A 115 -22.73 -2.49 11.13
N ILE A 116 -22.74 -3.66 10.51
CA ILE A 116 -22.32 -4.93 11.11
C ILE A 116 -21.09 -5.37 10.31
N ILE A 117 -20.06 -5.86 11.01
CA ILE A 117 -18.86 -6.39 10.35
C ILE A 117 -19.30 -7.56 9.45
N PRO A 118 -19.03 -7.51 8.13
CA PRO A 118 -19.37 -8.60 7.24
C PRO A 118 -18.69 -9.91 7.65
N GLU A 119 -19.35 -11.04 7.41
CA GLU A 119 -18.84 -12.39 7.75
C GLU A 119 -17.48 -12.75 7.13
N THR A 120 -17.07 -12.00 6.10
CA THR A 120 -15.81 -12.15 5.38
C THR A 120 -14.70 -11.23 5.88
N SER A 121 -14.98 -10.35 6.83
CA SER A 121 -14.08 -9.29 7.29
C SER A 121 -13.81 -9.39 8.80
N SER A 122 -12.57 -9.15 9.23
CA SER A 122 -12.21 -9.12 10.66
C SER A 122 -12.40 -7.75 11.31
N ARG A 123 -12.41 -6.71 10.47
CA ARG A 123 -12.68 -5.32 10.81
C ARG A 123 -13.50 -4.69 9.69
N TYR A 124 -14.24 -3.63 10.01
CA TYR A 124 -14.95 -2.87 8.99
C TYR A 124 -14.91 -1.39 9.35
N SER A 125 -14.54 -0.57 8.38
CA SER A 125 -14.33 0.86 8.52
C SER A 125 -14.51 1.56 7.17
N THR A 126 -14.37 2.88 7.15
CA THR A 126 -14.38 3.63 5.89
C THR A 126 -13.23 3.23 4.95
N PHE A 127 -12.08 2.82 5.47
CA PHE A 127 -11.00 2.27 4.63
C PHE A 127 -11.42 0.97 3.94
N ASP A 128 -12.10 0.08 4.67
CA ASP A 128 -12.54 -1.20 4.12
C ASP A 128 -13.64 -1.02 3.07
N ILE A 129 -14.56 -0.06 3.27
CA ILE A 129 -15.57 0.33 2.26
C ILE A 129 -14.90 0.83 0.98
N LEU A 130 -13.91 1.72 1.08
CA LEU A 130 -13.21 2.22 -0.10
C LEU A 130 -12.39 1.14 -0.81
N ARG A 131 -11.84 0.18 -0.06
CA ARG A 131 -11.18 -1.00 -0.65
C ARG A 131 -12.18 -1.85 -1.42
N ASP A 132 -13.34 -2.14 -0.82
CA ASP A 132 -14.44 -2.87 -1.48
C ASP A 132 -14.87 -2.17 -2.79
N GLU A 133 -14.99 -0.85 -2.78
CA GLU A 133 -15.34 -0.05 -3.97
C GLU A 133 -14.23 -0.05 -5.03
N LEU A 134 -12.97 0.11 -4.61
CA LEU A 134 -11.81 0.02 -5.50
C LEU A 134 -11.75 -1.35 -6.18
N GLU A 135 -11.99 -2.44 -5.43
CA GLU A 135 -12.04 -3.81 -5.97
C GLU A 135 -13.11 -3.96 -7.07
N VAL A 136 -14.27 -3.32 -6.92
CA VAL A 136 -15.32 -3.33 -7.96
C VAL A 136 -14.83 -2.67 -9.26
N ILE A 137 -14.09 -1.57 -9.16
CA ILE A 137 -13.47 -0.91 -10.33
C ILE A 137 -12.44 -1.86 -10.96
N LEU A 138 -11.58 -2.49 -10.15
CA LEU A 138 -10.58 -3.45 -10.63
C LEU A 138 -11.23 -4.62 -11.38
N LYS A 139 -12.32 -5.18 -10.85
CA LYS A 139 -13.10 -6.22 -11.53
C LYS A 139 -13.54 -5.77 -12.93
N GLY A 140 -14.13 -4.57 -13.01
CA GLY A 140 -14.63 -4.01 -14.27
C GLY A 140 -13.53 -3.88 -15.33
N VAL A 141 -12.37 -3.34 -14.96
CA VAL A 141 -11.26 -3.14 -15.91
C VAL A 141 -10.52 -4.44 -16.27
N LEU A 142 -10.45 -5.42 -15.35
CA LEU A 142 -9.81 -6.72 -15.60
C LEU A 142 -10.67 -7.67 -16.45
N GLU A 143 -12.01 -7.56 -16.39
CA GLU A 143 -12.92 -8.36 -17.22
C GLU A 143 -13.09 -7.80 -18.63
N LYS A 144 -12.88 -6.50 -18.81
CA LYS A 144 -13.03 -5.82 -20.10
C LYS A 144 -11.97 -6.29 -21.09
N THR A 145 -12.40 -6.78 -22.26
CA THR A 145 -11.48 -7.12 -23.37
C THR A 145 -11.30 -5.90 -24.27
N VAL A 146 -10.06 -5.53 -24.55
CA VAL A 146 -9.71 -4.41 -25.43
C VAL A 146 -8.71 -4.90 -26.47
N GLU A 147 -9.01 -4.70 -27.75
CA GLU A 147 -8.09 -5.05 -28.84
C GLU A 147 -6.95 -4.02 -28.93
N GLY A 148 -5.73 -4.49 -29.20
CA GLY A 148 -4.57 -3.63 -29.39
C GLY A 148 -4.00 -2.99 -28.12
N GLU A 149 -4.33 -3.51 -26.94
CA GLU A 149 -3.75 -3.04 -25.68
C GLU A 149 -2.32 -3.54 -25.45
N ALA A 150 -1.58 -2.87 -24.55
CA ALA A 150 -0.22 -3.26 -24.19
C ALA A 150 -0.18 -4.68 -23.63
N ALA A 151 0.87 -5.45 -23.99
CA ALA A 151 1.01 -6.86 -23.59
C ALA A 151 0.96 -7.06 -22.07
N ALA A 152 1.51 -6.13 -21.29
CA ALA A 152 1.42 -6.12 -19.83
C ALA A 152 -0.03 -6.12 -19.29
N LEU A 153 -0.92 -5.37 -19.94
CA LEU A 153 -2.34 -5.32 -19.56
C LEU A 153 -3.03 -6.64 -19.88
N THR A 154 -2.73 -7.22 -21.04
CA THR A 154 -3.19 -8.56 -21.42
C THR A 154 -2.74 -9.61 -20.40
N LYS A 155 -1.49 -9.56 -19.93
CA LYS A 155 -0.97 -10.46 -18.89
C LYS A 155 -1.76 -10.34 -17.59
N ALA A 156 -2.03 -9.12 -17.11
CA ALA A 156 -2.84 -8.90 -15.91
C ALA A 156 -4.25 -9.53 -16.05
N LYS A 157 -4.90 -9.36 -17.20
CA LYS A 157 -6.22 -9.95 -17.49
C LYS A 157 -6.17 -11.47 -17.62
N THR A 158 -5.13 -12.02 -18.24
CA THR A 158 -4.93 -13.48 -18.31
C THR A 158 -4.77 -14.08 -16.91
N LEU A 159 -3.98 -13.43 -16.05
CA LEU A 159 -3.83 -13.87 -14.66
C LEU A 159 -5.18 -13.84 -13.92
N TYR A 160 -5.95 -12.76 -14.07
CA TYR A 160 -7.29 -12.65 -13.49
C TYR A 160 -8.23 -13.78 -13.98
N ARG A 161 -8.23 -14.08 -15.28
CA ARG A 161 -9.02 -15.17 -15.87
C ARG A 161 -8.60 -16.54 -15.33
N SER A 162 -7.31 -16.79 -15.17
CA SER A 162 -6.83 -18.05 -14.60
C SER A 162 -7.30 -18.24 -13.15
N CYS A 163 -7.27 -17.17 -12.35
CA CYS A 163 -7.68 -17.19 -10.96
C CYS A 163 -9.19 -17.37 -10.78
N THR A 164 -10.00 -16.75 -11.66
CA THR A 164 -11.47 -16.78 -11.55
C THR A 164 -12.10 -18.07 -12.11
N ASN A 165 -11.34 -18.88 -12.84
CA ASN A 165 -11.82 -20.14 -13.40
C ASN A 165 -11.82 -21.27 -12.36
N GLU A 166 -12.76 -21.21 -11.42
CA GLU A 166 -12.89 -22.22 -10.36
C GLU A 166 -13.04 -23.63 -10.92
N SER A 167 -13.76 -23.82 -12.03
CA SER A 167 -13.98 -25.15 -12.62
C SER A 167 -12.68 -25.88 -12.96
N LEU A 168 -11.69 -25.19 -13.53
CA LEU A 168 -10.39 -25.78 -13.82
C LEU A 168 -9.57 -26.02 -12.54
N ILE A 169 -9.63 -25.09 -11.58
CA ILE A 169 -8.94 -25.24 -10.28
C ILE A 169 -9.48 -26.46 -9.52
N GLU A 170 -10.81 -26.64 -9.50
CA GLU A 170 -11.45 -27.80 -8.88
C GLU A 170 -11.08 -29.12 -9.58
N LEU A 171 -11.04 -29.12 -10.92
CA LEU A 171 -10.66 -30.30 -11.71
C LEU A 171 -9.22 -30.77 -11.41
N ARG A 172 -8.29 -29.83 -11.16
CA ARG A 172 -6.88 -30.13 -10.90
C ARG A 172 -6.62 -30.56 -9.46
N GLY A 173 -7.56 -30.37 -8.54
CA GLY A 173 -7.44 -30.85 -7.15
C GLY A 173 -6.18 -30.32 -6.46
N GLY A 174 -5.46 -31.21 -5.78
CA GLY A 174 -4.15 -30.93 -5.19
C GLY A 174 -2.95 -31.18 -6.10
N ALA A 175 -3.16 -31.72 -7.31
CA ALA A 175 -2.09 -32.20 -8.19
C ALA A 175 -0.97 -31.15 -8.45
N PRO A 176 -1.26 -29.84 -8.64
CA PRO A 176 -0.20 -28.85 -8.82
C PRO A 176 0.75 -28.74 -7.63
N LEU A 177 0.23 -28.80 -6.40
CA LEU A 177 1.06 -28.83 -5.19
C LEU A 177 1.87 -30.12 -5.10
N LEU A 178 1.24 -31.27 -5.36
CA LEU A 178 1.91 -32.58 -5.30
C LEU A 178 3.09 -32.68 -6.27
N ASN A 179 2.95 -32.12 -7.47
CA ASN A 179 4.00 -32.10 -8.49
C ASN A 179 5.15 -31.16 -8.14
N MET A 180 4.88 -30.14 -7.34
CA MET A 180 5.87 -29.14 -6.94
C MET A 180 6.63 -29.53 -5.67
N LEU A 181 6.00 -30.24 -4.73
CA LEU A 181 6.63 -30.67 -3.46
C LEU A 181 8.02 -31.35 -3.61
N PRO A 182 8.29 -32.20 -4.61
CA PRO A 182 9.63 -32.78 -4.82
C PRO A 182 10.74 -31.72 -5.00
N ASP A 183 10.41 -30.54 -5.52
CA ASP A 183 11.37 -29.44 -5.73
C ASP A 183 11.94 -28.88 -4.42
N VAL A 184 11.20 -29.06 -3.31
CA VAL A 184 11.61 -28.66 -1.96
C VAL A 184 11.89 -29.88 -1.07
N LEU A 185 12.24 -31.03 -1.67
CA LEU A 185 12.53 -32.31 -0.99
C LEU A 185 11.32 -32.96 -0.28
N ASP A 186 10.11 -32.69 -0.78
CA ASP A 186 8.84 -33.26 -0.30
C ASP A 186 8.50 -32.96 1.17
N TRP A 187 7.25 -33.26 1.54
CA TRP A 187 6.76 -33.10 2.92
C TRP A 187 6.80 -34.47 3.66
N PRO A 188 7.71 -34.69 4.64
CA PRO A 188 7.92 -36.01 5.23
C PRO A 188 6.66 -36.65 5.82
N ILE A 189 5.76 -35.87 6.44
CA ILE A 189 4.49 -36.35 7.01
C ILE A 189 3.55 -36.91 5.92
N ALA A 190 3.73 -36.50 4.67
CA ALA A 190 2.85 -36.81 3.54
C ALA A 190 3.52 -37.66 2.44
N VAL A 191 4.66 -38.30 2.77
CA VAL A 191 5.31 -39.35 1.96
C VAL A 191 5.69 -40.53 2.86
N ASP A 192 5.94 -41.68 2.24
CA ASP A 192 6.61 -42.80 2.91
C ASP A 192 8.10 -42.80 2.50
N ASP A 193 8.96 -43.41 3.33
CA ASP A 193 10.40 -43.59 3.09
C ASP A 193 11.23 -42.31 2.82
N TRP A 194 10.78 -41.14 3.31
CA TRP A 194 11.43 -39.84 3.12
C TRP A 194 12.93 -39.85 3.45
N GLU A 195 13.31 -40.53 4.53
CA GLU A 195 14.69 -40.63 5.00
C GLU A 195 15.60 -41.27 3.95
N SER A 196 15.07 -42.28 3.23
CA SER A 196 15.83 -43.00 2.20
C SER A 196 15.93 -42.22 0.90
N VAL A 197 14.86 -41.50 0.52
CA VAL A 197 14.76 -40.79 -0.77
C VAL A 197 15.43 -39.42 -0.71
N TYR A 198 15.17 -38.65 0.35
CA TYR A 198 15.62 -37.26 0.50
C TYR A 198 16.59 -37.09 1.67
N GLY A 199 16.40 -37.82 2.77
CA GLY A 199 17.17 -37.61 4.02
C GLY A 199 18.69 -37.82 3.89
N THR A 200 19.15 -38.63 2.94
CA THR A 200 20.57 -38.90 2.70
C THR A 200 21.31 -37.74 2.03
N THR A 201 20.64 -37.02 1.13
CA THR A 201 21.19 -35.85 0.42
C THR A 201 20.74 -34.52 1.03
N TRP A 202 19.84 -34.58 2.02
CA TRP A 202 19.29 -33.40 2.67
C TRP A 202 20.38 -32.56 3.34
N ARG A 203 20.34 -31.26 3.04
CA ARG A 203 21.10 -30.20 3.67
C ARG A 203 20.17 -29.04 4.00
N LEU A 204 20.35 -28.44 5.17
CA LEU A 204 19.50 -27.33 5.61
C LEU A 204 19.61 -26.13 4.66
N GLU A 205 20.84 -25.82 4.24
CA GLU A 205 21.16 -24.73 3.31
C GLU A 205 20.41 -24.90 1.99
N ASP A 206 20.28 -26.14 1.50
CA ASP A 206 19.70 -26.42 0.20
C ASP A 206 18.20 -26.14 0.16
N VAL A 207 17.50 -26.50 1.23
CA VAL A 207 16.05 -26.31 1.34
C VAL A 207 15.72 -24.85 1.59
N ILE A 208 16.41 -24.19 2.53
CA ILE A 208 16.18 -22.76 2.81
C ILE A 208 16.53 -21.93 1.57
N ALA A 209 17.63 -22.22 0.89
CA ALA A 209 18.01 -21.49 -0.33
C ALA A 209 16.96 -21.69 -1.43
N ARG A 210 16.45 -22.92 -1.62
CA ARG A 210 15.43 -23.20 -2.63
C ARG A 210 14.10 -22.50 -2.34
N LEU A 211 13.65 -22.54 -1.10
CA LEU A 211 12.46 -21.81 -0.64
C LEU A 211 12.63 -20.30 -0.82
N ASN A 212 13.82 -19.78 -0.53
CA ASN A 212 14.13 -18.37 -0.71
C ASN A 212 14.15 -17.97 -2.19
N GLU A 213 15.04 -18.56 -2.99
CA GLU A 213 15.38 -18.10 -4.34
C GLU A 213 14.23 -18.22 -5.34
N LYS A 214 13.40 -19.26 -5.19
CA LYS A 214 12.36 -19.61 -6.15
C LYS A 214 10.96 -19.29 -5.65
N TYR A 215 10.71 -19.46 -4.35
CA TYR A 215 9.38 -19.30 -3.78
C TYR A 215 9.26 -18.05 -2.91
N GLY A 216 10.31 -17.24 -2.79
CA GLY A 216 10.33 -16.02 -1.96
C GLY A 216 10.06 -16.28 -0.48
N THR A 217 10.20 -17.52 -0.03
CA THR A 217 9.84 -17.98 1.32
C THR A 217 11.09 -18.04 2.20
N GLN A 218 11.09 -17.26 3.26
CA GLN A 218 12.23 -17.06 4.17
C GLN A 218 11.96 -17.76 5.50
N LEU A 219 12.60 -18.91 5.74
CA LEU A 219 12.44 -19.71 6.96
C LEU A 219 13.78 -19.95 7.63
N LEU A 220 13.79 -19.93 8.96
CA LEU A 220 14.96 -20.04 9.84
C LEU A 220 15.99 -18.91 9.68
N VAL A 221 16.38 -18.59 8.46
CA VAL A 221 17.30 -17.51 8.08
C VAL A 221 16.59 -16.63 7.05
N ASN A 222 16.27 -15.39 7.43
CA ASN A 222 15.73 -14.42 6.49
C ASN A 222 16.87 -13.76 5.70
N PHE A 223 17.06 -14.23 4.47
CA PHE A 223 17.99 -13.67 3.50
C PHE A 223 17.25 -12.77 2.51
N PHE A 224 17.71 -11.53 2.34
CA PHE A 224 17.21 -10.64 1.29
C PHE A 224 18.24 -9.60 0.87
N VAL A 225 18.01 -9.03 -0.32
CA VAL A 225 18.75 -7.87 -0.82
C VAL A 225 17.87 -6.64 -0.63
N GLY A 226 18.39 -5.65 0.09
CA GLY A 226 17.68 -4.43 0.44
C GLY A 226 18.63 -3.23 0.40
N THR A 227 18.10 -2.02 0.58
CA THR A 227 18.92 -0.81 0.69
C THR A 227 19.86 -0.90 1.90
N ASP A 228 21.06 -0.34 1.82
CA ASP A 228 21.93 -0.19 2.98
C ASP A 228 21.47 1.02 3.81
N ASP A 229 21.07 0.79 5.06
CA ASP A 229 20.56 1.86 5.94
C ASP A 229 21.57 3.00 6.14
N ARG A 230 22.88 2.69 6.08
CA ARG A 230 23.94 3.70 6.20
C ARG A 230 24.44 4.23 4.86
N ASP A 231 23.96 3.67 3.75
CA ASP A 231 24.19 4.16 2.39
C ASP A 231 22.94 3.95 1.52
N SER A 232 22.01 4.93 1.59
CA SER A 232 20.76 4.91 0.82
C SER A 232 20.91 4.90 -0.71
N THR A 233 22.14 4.91 -1.24
CA THR A 233 22.41 4.85 -2.68
C THR A 233 22.73 3.44 -3.17
N SER A 234 23.02 2.50 -2.27
CA SER A 234 23.41 1.13 -2.59
C SER A 234 22.48 0.09 -1.96
N HIS A 235 22.58 -1.14 -2.48
CA HIS A 235 21.94 -2.31 -1.89
C HIS A 235 23.00 -3.19 -1.23
N ILE A 236 22.61 -3.89 -0.19
CA ILE A 236 23.43 -4.83 0.56
C ILE A 236 22.63 -6.10 0.87
N ILE A 237 23.33 -7.21 1.10
CA ILE A 237 22.73 -8.45 1.57
C ILE A 237 22.42 -8.30 3.07
N HIS A 238 21.20 -8.64 3.44
CA HIS A 238 20.72 -8.64 4.81
C HIS A 238 20.45 -10.08 5.27
N PHE A 239 20.84 -10.35 6.50
CA PHE A 239 20.51 -11.55 7.26
C PHE A 239 19.71 -11.16 8.48
N ASP A 240 18.54 -11.76 8.65
CA ASP A 240 17.64 -11.47 9.74
C ASP A 240 16.98 -12.72 10.32
N GLN A 241 16.36 -12.59 11.48
CA GLN A 241 15.51 -13.64 12.03
C GLN A 241 14.32 -13.89 11.10
N GLN A 242 13.72 -15.07 11.21
CA GLN A 242 12.48 -15.35 10.50
C GLN A 242 11.41 -14.33 10.93
N THR A 243 10.94 -13.49 10.00
CA THR A 243 10.02 -12.37 10.27
C THR A 243 8.56 -12.80 10.30
N SER A 244 8.22 -13.92 9.66
CA SER A 244 6.85 -14.46 9.64
C SER A 244 6.78 -15.77 10.41
N LEU A 245 5.81 -15.92 11.30
CA LEU A 245 5.50 -17.19 11.98
C LEU A 245 4.17 -17.78 11.46
N GLY A 246 3.86 -19.01 11.86
CA GLY A 246 2.60 -19.72 11.63
C GLY A 246 1.40 -18.97 12.13
N LEU A 247 1.58 -18.50 13.35
CA LEU A 247 0.66 -17.65 14.08
C LEU A 247 1.10 -16.18 13.96
N LEU A 248 0.21 -15.26 14.32
CA LEU A 248 0.40 -13.82 14.06
C LEU A 248 1.58 -13.21 14.83
N SER A 249 1.89 -13.72 16.02
CA SER A 249 3.03 -13.27 16.83
C SER A 249 3.59 -14.42 17.66
N ARG A 250 4.76 -14.17 18.26
CA ARG A 250 5.40 -15.05 19.24
C ARG A 250 4.47 -15.41 20.40
N ASP A 251 3.62 -14.50 20.83
CA ASP A 251 2.76 -14.66 22.02
C ASP A 251 1.71 -15.75 21.84
N TYR A 252 1.27 -15.98 20.60
CA TYR A 252 0.31 -17.05 20.29
C TYR A 252 0.85 -18.44 20.66
N TYR A 253 2.17 -18.63 20.66
CA TYR A 253 2.81 -19.91 20.98
C TYR A 253 2.82 -20.25 22.47
N ALA A 254 2.30 -19.37 23.34
CA ALA A 254 1.93 -19.74 24.70
C ALA A 254 0.80 -20.78 24.71
N CYS A 255 -0.08 -20.76 23.69
CA CYS A 255 -1.18 -21.70 23.48
C CYS A 255 -2.08 -21.93 24.71
N ASP A 256 -2.20 -20.91 25.55
CA ASP A 256 -3.07 -20.87 26.73
C ASP A 256 -4.12 -19.77 26.59
N GLY A 257 -5.03 -19.65 27.56
CA GLY A 257 -6.04 -18.59 27.61
C GLY A 257 -6.81 -18.42 26.29
N SER A 258 -6.75 -17.21 25.72
CA SER A 258 -7.37 -16.86 24.44
C SER A 258 -6.66 -17.43 23.21
N TYR A 259 -5.40 -17.86 23.32
CA TYR A 259 -4.61 -18.39 22.20
C TYR A 259 -4.81 -19.90 21.99
N ALA A 260 -5.31 -20.62 22.99
CA ALA A 260 -5.49 -22.07 22.95
C ALA A 260 -6.43 -22.55 21.80
N GLU A 261 -7.43 -21.75 21.42
CA GLU A 261 -8.28 -22.07 20.27
C GLU A 261 -7.52 -21.96 18.95
N VAL A 262 -6.70 -20.93 18.80
CA VAL A 262 -5.91 -20.67 17.59
C VAL A 262 -4.86 -21.75 17.38
N CYS A 263 -4.13 -22.15 18.43
CA CYS A 263 -3.15 -23.25 18.32
C CYS A 263 -3.79 -24.57 17.92
N ARG A 264 -4.94 -24.93 18.53
CA ARG A 264 -5.68 -26.15 18.16
C ARG A 264 -6.16 -26.12 16.71
N ALA A 265 -6.64 -24.97 16.24
CA ALA A 265 -7.07 -24.81 14.86
C ALA A 265 -5.88 -24.88 13.87
N TYR A 266 -4.71 -24.40 14.28
CA TYR A 266 -3.49 -24.47 13.49
C TYR A 266 -2.94 -25.90 13.35
N GLU A 267 -2.91 -26.66 14.45
CA GLU A 267 -2.59 -28.09 14.42
C GLU A 267 -3.59 -28.88 13.56
N GLN A 268 -4.88 -28.59 13.71
CA GLN A 268 -5.92 -29.27 12.93
C GLN A 268 -5.76 -28.98 11.43
N PHE A 269 -5.40 -27.76 11.05
CA PHE A 269 -5.11 -27.40 9.66
C PHE A 269 -3.93 -28.23 9.11
N MET A 270 -2.85 -28.43 9.87
CA MET A 270 -1.75 -29.32 9.47
C MET A 270 -2.22 -30.75 9.24
N ILE A 271 -2.98 -31.29 10.19
CA ILE A 271 -3.49 -32.66 10.16
C ILE A 271 -4.37 -32.88 8.93
N ASP A 272 -5.31 -31.95 8.69
CA ASP A 272 -6.28 -32.08 7.58
C ASP A 272 -5.58 -31.98 6.22
N LEU A 273 -4.62 -31.07 6.08
CA LEU A 273 -3.83 -30.95 4.85
C LEU A 273 -2.97 -32.20 4.61
N ALA A 274 -2.30 -32.72 5.64
CA ALA A 274 -1.49 -33.93 5.55
C ALA A 274 -2.35 -35.15 5.16
N LYS A 275 -3.52 -35.33 5.77
CA LYS A 275 -4.47 -36.39 5.42
C LYS A 275 -4.94 -36.28 3.97
N LEU A 276 -5.25 -35.07 3.51
CA LEU A 276 -5.72 -34.84 2.15
C LEU A 276 -4.63 -35.16 1.12
N ILE A 277 -3.39 -34.70 1.34
CA ILE A 277 -2.26 -35.02 0.46
C ILE A 277 -1.99 -36.53 0.43
N ARG A 278 -2.02 -37.22 1.58
CA ARG A 278 -1.83 -38.67 1.63
C ARG A 278 -2.95 -39.41 0.89
N THR A 279 -4.19 -38.95 1.00
CA THR A 279 -5.34 -39.48 0.25
C THR A 279 -5.11 -39.37 -1.25
N ASP A 280 -4.74 -38.19 -1.74
CA ASP A 280 -4.50 -37.94 -3.16
C ASP A 280 -3.30 -38.72 -3.71
N ARG A 281 -2.33 -39.06 -2.85
CA ARG A 281 -1.18 -39.92 -3.18
C ARG A 281 -1.48 -41.41 -3.05
N GLY A 282 -2.67 -41.80 -2.57
CA GLY A 282 -3.02 -43.20 -2.32
C GLY A 282 -2.23 -43.87 -1.19
N LEU A 283 -1.73 -43.08 -0.23
CA LEU A 283 -0.95 -43.55 0.92
C LEU A 283 -1.85 -43.86 2.12
N GLU A 284 -1.42 -44.77 2.98
CA GLU A 284 -2.14 -45.09 4.23
C GLU A 284 -2.17 -43.90 5.18
N ILE A 285 -3.32 -43.65 5.81
CA ILE A 285 -3.48 -42.58 6.81
C ILE A 285 -3.40 -43.18 8.21
N ASN A 286 -2.26 -42.96 8.87
CA ASN A 286 -2.10 -43.23 10.29
C ASN A 286 -2.27 -41.92 11.08
N GLU A 287 -3.47 -41.70 11.63
CA GLU A 287 -3.78 -40.45 12.35
C GLU A 287 -2.89 -40.21 13.55
N THR A 288 -2.51 -41.26 14.30
CA THR A 288 -1.66 -41.14 15.48
C THR A 288 -0.29 -40.60 15.10
N ARG A 289 0.34 -41.18 14.07
CA ARG A 289 1.63 -40.71 13.56
C ARG A 289 1.55 -39.27 13.04
N ILE A 290 0.49 -38.92 12.31
CA ILE A 290 0.29 -37.55 11.81
C ILE A 290 0.21 -36.57 12.99
N ARG A 291 -0.53 -36.89 14.05
CA ARG A 291 -0.64 -36.03 15.24
C ARG A 291 0.69 -35.88 15.98
N GLU A 292 1.46 -36.95 16.10
CA GLU A 292 2.81 -36.90 16.69
C GLU A 292 3.75 -36.00 15.88
N GLU A 293 3.78 -36.15 14.55
CA GLU A 293 4.59 -35.30 13.67
C GLU A 293 4.13 -33.84 13.70
N VAL A 294 2.82 -33.56 13.76
CA VAL A 294 2.29 -32.19 13.91
C VAL A 294 2.68 -31.58 15.26
N THR A 295 2.64 -32.35 16.34
CA THR A 295 3.11 -31.89 17.65
C THR A 295 4.59 -31.50 17.59
N ARG A 296 5.42 -32.30 16.90
CA ARG A 296 6.84 -31.98 16.67
C ARG A 296 7.01 -30.70 15.86
N ILE A 297 6.20 -30.47 14.81
CA ILE A 297 6.23 -29.22 14.03
C ILE A 297 5.90 -28.01 14.92
N MET A 298 4.87 -28.12 15.76
CA MET A 298 4.51 -27.06 16.71
C MET A 298 5.62 -26.77 17.71
N ASP A 299 6.28 -27.80 18.23
CA ASP A 299 7.42 -27.64 19.12
C ASP A 299 8.57 -26.91 18.43
N VAL A 300 8.92 -27.30 17.19
CA VAL A 300 9.95 -26.62 16.38
C VAL A 300 9.63 -25.13 16.25
N GLU A 301 8.43 -24.80 15.82
CA GLU A 301 8.04 -23.41 15.58
C GLU A 301 7.98 -22.59 16.88
N ARG A 302 7.51 -23.18 17.98
CA ARG A 302 7.51 -22.54 19.31
C ARG A 302 8.94 -22.22 19.77
N ASP A 303 9.86 -23.16 19.65
CA ASP A 303 11.25 -22.95 20.06
C ASP A 303 11.94 -21.88 19.17
N ILE A 304 11.61 -21.82 17.87
CA ILE A 304 12.07 -20.75 16.96
C ILE A 304 11.47 -19.40 17.36
N ALA A 305 10.16 -19.35 17.64
CA ALA A 305 9.47 -18.13 18.07
C ALA A 305 10.04 -17.59 19.39
N TYR A 306 10.45 -18.45 20.33
CA TYR A 306 11.11 -18.02 21.55
C TYR A 306 12.58 -17.65 21.35
N ALA A 307 13.20 -18.09 20.25
CA ALA A 307 14.53 -17.65 19.87
C ALA A 307 14.54 -16.26 19.22
N THR A 308 13.44 -15.76 18.63
CA THR A 308 13.39 -14.43 17.99
C THR A 308 13.45 -13.29 19.00
N ASP A 309 14.13 -12.21 18.67
CA ASP A 309 14.08 -10.95 19.43
C ASP A 309 12.68 -10.33 19.32
N THR A 310 12.22 -9.65 20.38
CA THR A 310 10.90 -9.00 20.44
C THR A 310 10.87 -7.74 19.56
N PRO A 311 9.68 -7.26 19.14
CA PRO A 311 9.59 -5.97 18.44
C PRO A 311 10.23 -4.82 19.22
N GLU A 312 10.06 -4.80 20.54
CA GLU A 312 10.62 -3.78 21.43
C GLU A 312 12.16 -3.81 21.46
N ASP A 313 12.77 -5.01 21.40
CA ASP A 313 14.23 -5.16 21.33
C ASP A 313 14.82 -4.74 19.96
N ARG A 314 13.97 -4.51 18.95
CA ARG A 314 14.34 -4.26 17.55
C ARG A 314 13.98 -2.86 17.06
N ASN A 315 13.45 -2.01 17.92
CA ASN A 315 13.00 -0.66 17.58
C ASN A 315 14.14 0.36 17.39
N ASP A 316 15.40 0.00 17.69
CA ASP A 316 16.57 0.86 17.50
C ASP A 316 17.39 0.42 16.26
N PRO A 317 17.18 1.07 15.10
CA PRO A 317 17.91 0.78 13.87
C PRO A 317 19.44 0.82 14.01
N VAL A 318 19.98 1.64 14.93
CA VAL A 318 21.43 1.80 15.09
C VAL A 318 22.03 0.56 15.72
N LEU A 319 21.36 -0.02 16.71
CA LEU A 319 21.78 -1.26 17.37
C LEU A 319 21.50 -2.50 16.52
N LEU A 320 20.42 -2.45 15.73
CA LEU A 320 20.06 -3.52 14.81
C LEU A 320 21.08 -3.66 13.67
N TYR A 321 21.63 -2.55 13.18
CA TYR A 321 22.58 -2.54 12.06
C TYR A 321 23.97 -3.09 12.44
N ASN A 322 24.24 -4.37 12.14
CA ASN A 322 25.55 -4.99 12.35
C ASN A 322 26.20 -5.39 11.01
N LYS A 323 26.97 -4.46 10.41
CA LYS A 323 27.71 -4.71 9.16
C LYS A 323 28.99 -5.51 9.41
N MET A 324 29.19 -6.60 8.65
CA MET A 324 30.36 -7.46 8.73
C MET A 324 30.72 -8.07 7.37
N GLU A 325 31.86 -8.78 7.28
CA GLU A 325 32.18 -9.61 6.11
C GLU A 325 31.47 -10.96 6.20
N LEU A 326 31.07 -11.52 5.06
CA LEU A 326 30.42 -12.83 4.99
C LEU A 326 31.27 -13.94 5.62
N GLY A 327 32.59 -13.89 5.46
CA GLY A 327 33.51 -14.80 6.15
C GLY A 327 33.47 -14.68 7.67
N ASN A 328 33.27 -13.47 8.21
CA ASN A 328 33.12 -13.26 9.65
C ASN A 328 31.76 -13.76 10.15
N LEU A 329 30.69 -13.61 9.36
CA LEU A 329 29.40 -14.22 9.67
C LEU A 329 29.55 -15.75 9.79
N ASN A 330 30.22 -16.35 8.81
CA ASN A 330 30.46 -17.79 8.79
C ASN A 330 31.30 -18.30 9.98
N ALA A 331 32.27 -17.50 10.44
CA ALA A 331 33.12 -17.85 11.56
C ALA A 331 32.45 -17.63 12.94
N ASN A 332 31.61 -16.60 13.08
CA ASN A 332 31.08 -16.16 14.37
C ASN A 332 29.72 -16.75 14.73
N PHE A 333 28.95 -17.25 13.75
CA PHE A 333 27.60 -17.77 13.95
C PHE A 333 27.47 -19.18 13.41
N THR A 334 27.73 -20.16 14.28
CA THR A 334 27.58 -21.59 13.95
C THR A 334 26.13 -22.01 14.11
N LEU A 335 25.57 -22.63 13.06
CA LEU A 335 24.33 -23.40 13.13
C LEU A 335 24.68 -24.84 12.75
N GLU A 336 24.18 -25.82 13.50
CA GLU A 336 24.49 -27.23 13.27
C GLU A 336 23.23 -28.10 13.33
N VAL A 337 23.07 -29.00 12.35
CA VAL A 337 22.03 -30.02 12.31
C VAL A 337 22.67 -31.36 11.95
N ASP A 338 22.48 -32.40 12.76
CA ASP A 338 23.03 -33.74 12.52
C ASP A 338 24.53 -33.75 12.14
N SER A 339 25.36 -33.04 12.91
CA SER A 339 26.81 -32.92 12.67
C SER A 339 27.19 -32.23 11.34
N GLN A 340 26.24 -31.60 10.66
CA GLN A 340 26.48 -30.75 9.50
C GLN A 340 26.42 -29.28 9.93
N VAL A 341 27.55 -28.61 9.80
CA VAL A 341 27.67 -27.18 10.07
C VAL A 341 27.17 -26.39 8.87
N PHE A 342 26.26 -25.45 9.11
CA PHE A 342 25.71 -24.55 8.10
C PHE A 342 26.80 -23.65 7.52
N ASP A 343 26.99 -23.73 6.20
CA ASP A 343 27.93 -22.87 5.48
C ASP A 343 27.21 -21.65 4.89
N TRP A 344 27.40 -20.49 5.52
CA TRP A 344 26.80 -19.22 5.12
C TRP A 344 27.28 -18.76 3.75
N ILE A 345 28.53 -19.08 3.39
CA ILE A 345 29.11 -18.72 2.09
C ILE A 345 28.44 -19.56 1.00
N TYR A 346 28.34 -20.87 1.21
CA TYR A 346 27.64 -21.78 0.31
C TYR A 346 26.17 -21.40 0.14
N PHE A 347 25.45 -21.16 1.24
CA PHE A 347 24.06 -20.72 1.25
C PHE A 347 23.85 -19.43 0.43
N THR A 348 24.70 -18.42 0.68
CA THR A 348 24.63 -17.14 -0.04
C THR A 348 24.92 -17.29 -1.52
N ALA A 349 25.96 -18.05 -1.87
CA ALA A 349 26.32 -18.32 -3.25
C ALA A 349 25.17 -19.02 -3.98
N LYS A 350 24.56 -20.04 -3.36
CA LYS A 350 23.45 -20.79 -3.94
C LYS A 350 22.28 -19.88 -4.36
N ILE A 351 21.85 -18.98 -3.47
CA ILE A 351 20.77 -18.03 -3.78
C ILE A 351 21.19 -17.04 -4.88
N MET A 352 22.38 -16.45 -4.78
CA MET A 352 22.81 -15.38 -5.68
C MET A 352 23.25 -15.88 -7.07
N ASP A 353 23.61 -17.16 -7.21
CA ASP A 353 23.90 -17.80 -8.48
C ASP A 353 22.66 -17.86 -9.39
N THR A 354 21.43 -17.89 -8.83
CA THR A 354 20.19 -17.83 -9.64
C THR A 354 20.02 -16.54 -10.44
N VAL A 355 20.72 -15.49 -10.04
CA VAL A 355 20.77 -14.19 -10.72
C VAL A 355 22.16 -13.89 -11.28
N ASN A 356 23.03 -14.90 -11.36
CA ASN A 356 24.39 -14.83 -11.90
C ASN A 356 25.28 -13.79 -11.20
N ILE A 357 25.14 -13.62 -9.88
CA ILE A 357 25.97 -12.70 -9.09
C ILE A 357 26.89 -13.51 -8.18
N ARG A 358 28.18 -13.49 -8.49
CA ARG A 358 29.20 -14.14 -7.64
C ARG A 358 29.45 -13.35 -6.36
N ILE A 359 29.45 -14.04 -5.23
CA ILE A 359 29.68 -13.45 -3.90
C ILE A 359 31.01 -13.96 -3.31
N PRO A 360 32.00 -13.08 -3.07
CA PRO A 360 33.23 -13.44 -2.37
C PRO A 360 33.03 -13.49 -0.85
N ASN A 361 33.92 -14.18 -0.14
CA ASN A 361 33.87 -14.23 1.34
C ASN A 361 34.08 -12.86 2.00
N THR A 362 34.68 -11.91 1.28
CA THR A 362 34.88 -10.52 1.73
C THR A 362 33.67 -9.62 1.46
N GLU A 363 32.56 -10.17 0.93
CA GLU A 363 31.31 -9.43 0.71
C GLU A 363 30.84 -8.81 2.03
N LYS A 364 30.44 -7.53 1.98
CA LYS A 364 29.85 -6.85 3.13
C LYS A 364 28.37 -7.22 3.23
N VAL A 365 27.95 -7.65 4.41
CA VAL A 365 26.58 -8.05 4.71
C VAL A 365 26.14 -7.36 6.01
N VAL A 366 24.84 -7.17 6.19
CA VAL A 366 24.25 -6.68 7.43
C VAL A 366 23.55 -7.84 8.13
N ASN A 367 23.87 -8.05 9.40
CA ASN A 367 23.19 -9.02 10.25
C ASN A 367 22.31 -8.28 11.26
N TYR A 368 20.99 -8.31 11.09
CA TYR A 368 20.06 -7.68 12.01
C TYR A 368 19.80 -8.51 13.27
N SER A 369 20.16 -9.79 13.28
CA SER A 369 19.72 -10.74 14.29
C SER A 369 20.84 -11.63 14.85
N PRO A 370 21.94 -11.03 15.37
CA PRO A 370 23.05 -11.81 15.90
C PRO A 370 22.67 -12.65 17.13
N ASN A 371 21.77 -12.16 17.99
CA ASN A 371 21.35 -12.88 19.18
C ASN A 371 20.44 -14.07 18.85
N TYR A 372 19.51 -13.88 17.91
CA TYR A 372 18.70 -14.95 17.36
C TYR A 372 19.54 -16.11 16.85
N TYR A 373 20.57 -15.89 16.03
CA TYR A 373 21.40 -17.00 15.52
C TYR A 373 22.14 -17.76 16.61
N ARG A 374 22.56 -17.08 17.70
CA ARG A 374 23.14 -17.75 18.87
C ARG A 374 22.13 -18.62 19.60
N ARG A 375 20.87 -18.19 19.69
CA ARG A 375 19.77 -18.95 20.31
C ARG A 375 19.22 -20.04 19.39
N LEU A 376 19.32 -19.84 18.07
CA LEU A 376 18.84 -20.79 17.07
C LEU A 376 19.70 -22.06 17.03
N ASN A 377 21.02 -21.95 17.19
CA ASN A 377 21.91 -23.13 17.18
C ASN A 377 21.48 -24.23 18.18
N PRO A 378 21.31 -23.95 19.49
CA PRO A 378 20.84 -24.98 20.42
C PRO A 378 19.39 -25.41 20.19
N VAL A 379 18.57 -24.62 19.49
CA VAL A 379 17.21 -25.03 19.08
C VAL A 379 17.31 -26.09 17.99
N LEU A 380 18.09 -25.83 16.93
CA LEU A 380 18.28 -26.76 15.81
C LEU A 380 18.84 -28.11 16.27
N ALA A 381 19.73 -28.11 17.26
CA ALA A 381 20.30 -29.33 17.84
C ALA A 381 19.29 -30.27 18.52
N LYS A 382 18.06 -29.81 18.84
CA LYS A 382 17.00 -30.64 19.45
C LYS A 382 16.20 -31.46 18.43
N TYR A 383 16.27 -31.10 17.15
CA TYR A 383 15.37 -31.58 16.11
C TYR A 383 16.13 -32.33 15.03
N THR A 384 15.48 -33.33 14.45
CA THR A 384 16.05 -34.10 13.34
C THR A 384 15.80 -33.37 12.02
N LYS A 385 16.50 -33.80 10.95
CA LYS A 385 16.24 -33.34 9.58
C LYS A 385 14.76 -33.47 9.20
N ARG A 386 14.12 -34.57 9.61
CA ARG A 386 12.70 -34.83 9.33
C ARG A 386 11.81 -33.77 9.99
N ASP A 387 12.06 -33.44 11.25
CA ASP A 387 11.26 -32.44 11.99
C ASP A 387 11.39 -31.05 11.34
N LEU A 388 12.62 -30.64 11.02
CA LEU A 388 12.89 -29.35 10.37
C LEU A 388 12.29 -29.28 8.97
N GLN A 389 12.40 -30.36 8.18
CA GLN A 389 11.79 -30.43 6.86
C GLN A 389 10.25 -30.36 6.94
N ASN A 390 9.65 -31.10 7.88
CA ASN A 390 8.22 -31.07 8.12
C ASN A 390 7.73 -29.65 8.42
N TYR A 391 8.46 -28.93 9.27
CA TYR A 391 8.19 -27.52 9.56
C TYR A 391 8.35 -26.62 8.32
N MET A 392 9.46 -26.73 7.60
CA MET A 392 9.74 -25.85 6.46
C MET A 392 8.71 -25.99 5.34
N VAL A 393 8.36 -27.23 4.98
CA VAL A 393 7.38 -27.48 3.93
C VAL A 393 5.97 -27.12 4.39
N TRP A 394 5.63 -27.33 5.65
CA TRP A 394 4.36 -26.87 6.21
C TRP A 394 4.18 -25.35 6.06
N ARG A 395 5.18 -24.57 6.47
CA ARG A 395 5.17 -23.10 6.40
C ARG A 395 4.93 -22.56 5.00
N PHE A 396 5.40 -23.31 4.00
CA PHE A 396 5.17 -22.98 2.60
C PHE A 396 3.80 -23.49 2.11
N ALA A 397 3.49 -24.77 2.35
CA ALA A 397 2.25 -25.41 1.90
C ALA A 397 1.00 -24.71 2.45
N MET A 398 1.02 -24.23 3.70
CA MET A 398 -0.09 -23.51 4.32
C MET A 398 -0.48 -22.23 3.56
N ASN A 399 0.46 -21.62 2.83
CA ASN A 399 0.19 -20.45 1.99
C ASN A 399 -0.27 -20.84 0.58
N MET A 400 0.13 -22.02 0.09
CA MET A 400 -0.20 -22.49 -1.26
C MET A 400 -1.63 -23.04 -1.39
N VAL A 401 -2.26 -23.44 -0.28
CA VAL A 401 -3.63 -24.00 -0.31
C VAL A 401 -4.66 -23.07 -0.94
N VAL A 402 -4.44 -21.75 -0.92
CA VAL A 402 -5.36 -20.76 -1.50
C VAL A 402 -5.46 -20.85 -3.03
N GLY A 403 -4.43 -21.39 -3.69
CA GLY A 403 -4.39 -21.57 -5.14
C GLY A 403 -4.89 -22.94 -5.64
N LEU A 404 -5.39 -23.79 -4.74
CA LEU A 404 -5.82 -25.16 -5.03
C LEU A 404 -7.35 -25.30 -4.96
N SER A 405 -7.87 -26.51 -5.19
CA SER A 405 -9.31 -26.82 -5.12
C SER A 405 -9.94 -26.49 -3.76
N ARG A 406 -11.28 -26.41 -3.72
CA ARG A 406 -12.06 -26.12 -2.51
C ARG A 406 -11.74 -27.09 -1.38
N ALA A 407 -11.52 -28.37 -1.68
CA ALA A 407 -11.15 -29.36 -0.65
C ALA A 407 -9.87 -28.95 0.11
N TYR A 408 -8.88 -28.40 -0.60
CA TYR A 408 -7.64 -27.88 -0.01
C TYR A 408 -7.86 -26.54 0.70
N ARG A 409 -8.57 -25.59 0.08
CA ARG A 409 -8.89 -24.28 0.71
C ARG A 409 -9.66 -24.45 2.02
N ASP A 410 -10.55 -25.44 2.08
CA ASP A 410 -11.41 -25.71 3.22
C ASP A 410 -10.65 -26.18 4.46
N THR A 411 -9.47 -26.79 4.29
CA THR A 411 -8.60 -27.19 5.43
C THR A 411 -8.17 -26.00 6.29
N ARG A 412 -8.13 -24.78 5.72
CA ARG A 412 -7.76 -23.54 6.43
C ARG A 412 -8.94 -22.88 7.16
N LYS A 413 -10.21 -23.28 6.89
CA LYS A 413 -11.39 -22.54 7.38
C LYS A 413 -11.44 -22.37 8.89
N ALA A 414 -11.21 -23.45 9.65
CA ALA A 414 -11.22 -23.40 11.11
C ALA A 414 -10.10 -22.51 11.65
N PHE A 415 -8.90 -22.61 11.08
CA PHE A 415 -7.77 -21.76 11.44
C PHE A 415 -8.04 -20.28 11.15
N ARG A 416 -8.57 -19.95 9.96
CA ARG A 416 -8.96 -18.58 9.63
C ARG A 416 -10.00 -18.04 10.60
N LYS A 417 -11.05 -18.82 10.91
CA LYS A 417 -12.10 -18.41 11.85
C LYS A 417 -11.52 -18.12 13.24
N ALA A 418 -10.64 -18.99 13.75
CA ALA A 418 -10.01 -18.80 15.04
C ALA A 418 -9.10 -17.55 15.06
N LEU A 419 -8.44 -17.25 13.94
CA LEU A 419 -7.49 -16.15 13.83
C LEU A 419 -8.16 -14.78 13.66
N SER A 420 -9.16 -14.70 12.78
CA SER A 420 -9.71 -13.43 12.30
C SER A 420 -11.22 -13.29 12.50
N GLY A 421 -11.88 -14.29 13.10
CA GLY A 421 -13.32 -14.30 13.34
C GLY A 421 -14.18 -14.53 12.09
N THR A 422 -13.59 -14.57 10.90
CA THR A 422 -14.32 -14.65 9.63
C THR A 422 -14.88 -16.05 9.37
N THR A 423 -16.17 -16.13 9.07
CA THR A 423 -16.88 -17.40 8.89
C THR A 423 -16.99 -17.81 7.42
N SER A 424 -16.81 -16.86 6.49
CA SER A 424 -16.88 -17.09 5.04
C SER A 424 -15.65 -16.57 4.31
N ASP A 425 -15.40 -17.14 3.14
CA ASP A 425 -14.44 -16.61 2.17
C ASP A 425 -15.00 -15.35 1.50
N VAL A 426 -14.13 -14.37 1.24
CA VAL A 426 -14.45 -13.26 0.33
C VAL A 426 -14.68 -13.81 -1.08
N ALA A 427 -15.49 -13.10 -1.88
CA ALA A 427 -15.82 -13.53 -3.23
C ALA A 427 -14.56 -13.78 -4.08
N VAL A 428 -14.55 -14.85 -4.88
CA VAL A 428 -13.38 -15.28 -5.66
C VAL A 428 -12.86 -14.17 -6.56
N TRP A 429 -13.75 -13.45 -7.25
CA TRP A 429 -13.36 -12.32 -8.10
C TRP A 429 -12.61 -11.22 -7.33
N ARG A 430 -12.95 -10.97 -6.05
CA ARG A 430 -12.25 -10.00 -5.19
C ARG A 430 -10.85 -10.46 -4.87
N GLN A 431 -10.71 -11.73 -4.44
CA GLN A 431 -9.40 -12.35 -4.19
C GLN A 431 -8.51 -12.25 -5.42
N CYS A 432 -9.07 -12.55 -6.60
CA CYS A 432 -8.35 -12.50 -7.86
C CYS A 432 -7.97 -11.08 -8.28
N ALA A 433 -8.87 -10.10 -8.13
CA ALA A 433 -8.57 -8.70 -8.44
C ALA A 433 -7.43 -8.16 -7.56
N LEU A 434 -7.48 -8.41 -6.25
CA LEU A 434 -6.42 -8.05 -5.31
C LEU A 434 -5.11 -8.79 -5.62
N TYR A 435 -5.18 -10.09 -5.92
CA TYR A 435 -4.01 -10.89 -6.25
C TYR A 435 -3.28 -10.34 -7.48
N VAL A 436 -4.02 -9.99 -8.53
CA VAL A 436 -3.44 -9.40 -9.76
C VAL A 436 -2.87 -8.01 -9.46
N ASN A 437 -3.58 -7.18 -8.68
CA ASN A 437 -3.09 -5.85 -8.26
C ASN A 437 -1.78 -5.93 -7.47
N ASN A 438 -1.65 -6.91 -6.58
CA ASN A 438 -0.45 -7.08 -5.74
C ASN A 438 0.78 -7.59 -6.53
N ASN A 439 0.58 -8.25 -7.68
CA ASN A 439 1.67 -8.82 -8.48
C ASN A 439 1.99 -8.01 -9.74
N LEU A 440 1.00 -7.29 -10.29
CA LEU A 440 1.12 -6.43 -11.48
C LEU A 440 0.59 -5.02 -11.19
N ASP A 441 1.05 -4.45 -10.08
CA ASP A 441 0.66 -3.16 -9.52
C ASP A 441 0.70 -1.98 -10.51
N ASN A 442 1.74 -1.88 -11.35
CA ASN A 442 1.83 -0.82 -12.36
C ASN A 442 0.85 -1.04 -13.53
N ALA A 443 0.65 -2.29 -13.96
CA ALA A 443 -0.31 -2.61 -15.02
C ALA A 443 -1.75 -2.35 -14.56
N VAL A 444 -2.12 -2.85 -13.37
CA VAL A 444 -3.44 -2.62 -12.78
C VAL A 444 -3.62 -1.15 -12.38
N GLY A 445 -2.59 -0.51 -11.86
CA GLY A 445 -2.56 0.91 -11.54
C GLY A 445 -2.87 1.78 -12.76
N ARG A 446 -2.33 1.46 -13.94
CA ARG A 446 -2.68 2.15 -15.20
C ARG A 446 -4.18 2.01 -15.51
N LEU A 447 -4.71 0.79 -15.45
CA LEU A 447 -6.13 0.54 -15.72
C LEU A 447 -7.04 1.30 -14.75
N TYR A 448 -6.69 1.29 -13.46
CA TYR A 448 -7.44 2.00 -12.42
C TYR A 448 -7.43 3.52 -12.63
N VAL A 449 -6.26 4.11 -12.87
CA VAL A 449 -6.11 5.56 -13.07
C VAL A 449 -6.90 6.04 -14.28
N GLN A 450 -6.88 5.29 -15.38
CA GLN A 450 -7.63 5.62 -16.60
C GLN A 450 -9.14 5.63 -16.39
N GLU A 451 -9.66 4.82 -15.45
CA GLU A 451 -11.09 4.72 -15.17
C GLU A 451 -11.55 5.68 -14.07
N ALA A 452 -10.76 5.84 -13.00
CA ALA A 452 -11.23 6.41 -11.73
C ALA A 452 -10.47 7.67 -11.26
N PHE A 453 -9.35 8.03 -11.87
CA PHE A 453 -8.53 9.16 -11.38
C PHE A 453 -8.57 10.37 -12.32
N SER A 454 -8.58 11.57 -11.73
CA SER A 454 -8.59 12.85 -12.47
C SER A 454 -7.29 13.62 -12.22
N GLU A 455 -6.63 14.06 -13.30
CA GLU A 455 -5.36 14.80 -13.24
C GLU A 455 -5.45 16.08 -12.41
N LYS A 456 -6.59 16.78 -12.42
CA LYS A 456 -6.82 17.99 -11.60
C LYS A 456 -6.72 17.73 -10.09
N SER A 457 -6.95 16.50 -9.64
CA SER A 457 -6.77 16.11 -8.24
C SER A 457 -5.30 16.16 -7.82
N LYS A 458 -4.38 15.92 -8.76
CA LYS A 458 -2.93 15.95 -8.53
C LYS A 458 -2.46 17.38 -8.22
N GLU A 459 -2.88 18.37 -9.01
CA GLU A 459 -2.53 19.78 -8.81
C GLU A 459 -2.95 20.31 -7.43
N LEU A 460 -4.17 19.99 -7.00
CA LEU A 460 -4.68 20.39 -5.68
C LEU A 460 -3.91 19.71 -4.54
N MET A 461 -3.53 18.45 -4.73
CA MET A 461 -2.74 17.71 -3.75
C MET A 461 -1.31 18.27 -3.62
N GLU A 462 -0.69 18.68 -4.73
CA GLU A 462 0.63 19.33 -4.72
C GLU A 462 0.59 20.64 -3.93
N GLU A 463 -0.46 21.45 -4.09
CA GLU A 463 -0.68 22.66 -3.31
C GLU A 463 -0.83 22.37 -1.81
N MET A 464 -1.68 21.41 -1.43
CA MET A 464 -1.88 21.05 -0.02
C MET A 464 -0.62 20.49 0.64
N ILE A 465 0.17 19.66 -0.08
CA ILE A 465 1.44 19.13 0.44
C ILE A 465 2.44 20.25 0.69
N LYS A 466 2.52 21.22 -0.24
CA LYS A 466 3.37 22.40 -0.08
C LYS A 466 2.96 23.20 1.16
N ASP A 467 1.67 23.51 1.33
CA ASP A 467 1.17 24.27 2.47
C ASP A 467 1.47 23.56 3.80
N LEU A 468 1.18 22.26 3.89
CA LEU A 468 1.40 21.48 5.12
C LEU A 468 2.88 21.29 5.44
N ARG A 469 3.74 21.19 4.42
CA ARG A 469 5.19 21.18 4.60
C ARG A 469 5.69 22.49 5.20
N GLU A 470 5.22 23.63 4.71
CA GLU A 470 5.62 24.94 5.26
C GLU A 470 5.10 25.13 6.70
N VAL A 471 3.88 24.66 7.00
CA VAL A 471 3.37 24.67 8.39
C VAL A 471 4.22 23.77 9.29
N PHE A 472 4.59 22.56 8.83
CA PHE A 472 5.47 21.66 9.60
C PHE A 472 6.81 22.32 9.91
N ILE A 473 7.42 22.99 8.92
CA ILE A 473 8.69 23.71 9.09
C ILE A 473 8.52 24.89 10.06
N SER A 474 7.47 25.69 9.91
CA SER A 474 7.19 26.79 10.84
C SER A 474 7.00 26.30 12.28
N ASN A 475 6.39 25.14 12.47
CA ASN A 475 6.21 24.57 13.80
C ASN A 475 7.53 24.13 14.43
N ILE A 476 8.51 23.64 13.65
CA ILE A 476 9.84 23.27 14.15
C ILE A 476 10.52 24.45 14.86
N ASP A 477 10.37 25.67 14.32
CA ASP A 477 10.96 26.87 14.91
C ASP A 477 10.41 27.17 16.33
N GLU A 478 9.15 26.83 16.58
CA GLU A 478 8.47 27.05 17.87
C GLU A 478 8.79 25.97 18.92
N LEU A 479 9.36 24.83 18.53
CA LEU A 479 9.62 23.72 19.46
C LEU A 479 10.70 24.07 20.49
N THR A 480 10.34 24.14 21.77
CA THR A 480 11.26 24.56 22.84
C THR A 480 12.22 23.46 23.31
N TRP A 481 11.97 22.21 22.92
CA TRP A 481 12.76 21.05 23.35
C TRP A 481 13.92 20.72 22.40
N MET A 482 14.01 21.36 21.24
CA MET A 482 15.09 21.18 20.25
C MET A 482 16.05 22.37 20.27
N ASP A 483 17.35 22.10 20.22
CA ASP A 483 18.36 23.14 19.98
C ASP A 483 18.35 23.62 18.51
N ALA A 484 19.02 24.74 18.25
CA ALA A 484 19.00 25.39 16.93
C ALA A 484 19.67 24.56 15.81
N GLU A 485 20.69 23.75 16.14
CA GLU A 485 21.37 22.90 15.14
C GLU A 485 20.44 21.77 14.70
N THR A 486 19.78 21.15 15.67
CA THR A 486 18.80 20.08 15.48
C THR A 486 17.58 20.57 14.68
N LYS A 487 17.06 21.78 14.97
CA LYS A 487 15.98 22.40 14.19
C LYS A 487 16.35 22.60 12.72
N LYS A 488 17.55 23.12 12.47
CA LYS A 488 18.06 23.33 11.12
C LYS A 488 18.17 22.01 10.34
N ALA A 489 18.69 20.96 10.97
CA ALA A 489 18.76 19.64 10.35
C ALA A 489 17.35 19.07 10.04
N ALA A 490 16.39 19.27 10.94
CA ALA A 490 15.01 18.85 10.72
C ALA A 490 14.35 19.61 9.55
N GLU A 491 14.57 20.92 9.46
CA GLU A 491 14.12 21.73 8.32
C GLU A 491 14.72 21.23 6.99
N GLU A 492 16.04 21.01 6.94
CA GLU A 492 16.73 20.51 5.75
C GLU A 492 16.15 19.16 5.29
N LYS A 493 15.82 18.27 6.24
CA LYS A 493 15.18 16.99 5.96
C LYS A 493 13.76 17.15 5.44
N ALA A 494 12.94 18.00 6.07
CA ALA A 494 11.56 18.26 5.68
C ALA A 494 11.48 18.84 4.26
N ARG A 495 12.38 19.77 3.92
CA ARG A 495 12.49 20.34 2.57
C ARG A 495 12.98 19.32 1.53
N ALA A 496 13.73 18.30 1.94
CA ALA A 496 14.22 17.24 1.08
C ALA A 496 13.22 16.09 0.84
N ILE A 497 12.03 16.12 1.47
CA ILE A 497 10.99 15.10 1.27
C ILE A 497 10.52 15.13 -0.18
N ARG A 498 10.52 13.96 -0.82
CA ARG A 498 10.03 13.78 -2.20
C ARG A 498 8.58 13.34 -2.17
N GLU A 499 7.72 14.03 -2.90
CA GLU A 499 6.30 13.67 -3.02
C GLU A 499 6.02 12.84 -4.28
N ARG A 500 5.13 11.86 -4.14
CA ARG A 500 4.57 11.03 -5.22
C ARG A 500 3.06 11.01 -5.08
N ILE A 501 2.34 11.48 -6.10
CA ILE A 501 0.89 11.75 -6.01
C ILE A 501 0.18 11.07 -7.17
N GLY A 502 -0.84 10.27 -6.86
CA GLY A 502 -1.66 9.54 -7.82
C GLY A 502 -0.95 8.32 -8.39
N TYR A 503 -0.10 8.54 -9.40
CA TYR A 503 0.59 7.49 -10.14
C TYR A 503 1.89 7.98 -10.82
N SER A 504 2.75 7.03 -11.21
CA SER A 504 3.94 7.33 -12.01
C SER A 504 3.59 7.47 -13.49
N GLU A 505 3.93 8.60 -14.11
CA GLU A 505 3.66 8.81 -15.56
C GLU A 505 4.27 7.71 -16.46
N LYS A 506 5.30 7.00 -15.98
CA LYS A 506 5.92 5.90 -16.72
C LYS A 506 4.96 4.74 -16.99
N ILE A 507 3.96 4.51 -16.13
CA ILE A 507 2.99 3.42 -16.34
C ILE A 507 2.06 3.69 -17.53
N MET A 508 1.97 4.94 -17.98
CA MET A 508 1.23 5.29 -19.20
C MET A 508 2.00 4.96 -20.49
N VAL A 509 3.27 4.59 -20.39
CA VAL A 509 4.14 4.24 -21.53
C VAL A 509 4.14 2.73 -21.73
N ASP A 510 3.65 2.27 -22.88
CA ASP A 510 3.52 0.84 -23.21
C ASP A 510 4.85 0.09 -23.18
N GLU A 511 5.91 0.69 -23.71
CA GLU A 511 7.26 0.10 -23.72
C GLU A 511 7.77 -0.17 -22.30
N TYR A 512 7.58 0.78 -21.39
CA TYR A 512 7.99 0.65 -19.99
C TYR A 512 7.26 -0.50 -19.28
N LEU A 513 5.93 -0.54 -19.39
CA LEU A 513 5.14 -1.60 -18.76
C LEU A 513 5.46 -2.99 -19.36
N ASN A 514 5.63 -3.07 -20.68
CA ASN A 514 5.94 -4.33 -21.33
C ASN A 514 7.32 -4.85 -20.94
N ASP A 515 8.34 -3.96 -20.82
CA ASP A 515 9.67 -4.34 -20.36
C ASP A 515 9.66 -4.77 -18.89
N GLU A 516 8.88 -4.10 -18.04
CA GLU A 516 8.75 -4.45 -16.62
C GLU A 516 8.28 -5.90 -16.45
N TYR A 517 7.26 -6.32 -17.17
CA TYR A 517 6.66 -7.65 -17.06
C TYR A 517 7.10 -8.61 -18.18
N LYS A 518 8.21 -8.36 -18.87
CA LYS A 518 8.62 -9.16 -20.06
C LYS A 518 8.90 -10.64 -19.74
N ASP A 519 9.47 -10.89 -18.56
CA ASP A 519 9.92 -12.22 -18.11
C ASP A 519 8.75 -13.10 -17.63
N LEU A 520 7.52 -12.58 -17.57
CA LEU A 520 6.32 -13.29 -17.11
C LEU A 520 5.50 -13.82 -18.29
N SER A 521 5.02 -15.05 -18.22
CA SER A 521 4.25 -15.71 -19.28
C SER A 521 3.10 -16.55 -18.72
N TYR A 522 2.01 -15.88 -18.35
CA TYR A 522 0.86 -16.56 -17.76
C TYR A 522 0.05 -17.41 -18.74
N SER A 523 -0.49 -18.50 -18.20
CA SER A 523 -1.49 -19.34 -18.83
C SER A 523 -2.87 -19.09 -18.23
N ALA A 524 -3.91 -19.04 -19.05
CA ALA A 524 -5.29 -18.89 -18.57
C ALA A 524 -5.83 -20.16 -17.86
N GLU A 525 -5.12 -21.28 -17.98
CA GLU A 525 -5.55 -22.59 -17.47
C GLU A 525 -4.73 -23.05 -16.24
N GLU A 526 -3.59 -22.39 -15.98
CA GLU A 526 -2.58 -22.83 -15.01
C GLU A 526 -2.38 -21.81 -13.88
N TYR A 527 -3.43 -21.56 -13.09
CA TYR A 527 -3.38 -20.56 -12.02
C TYR A 527 -2.29 -20.84 -10.98
N PHE A 528 -2.13 -22.09 -10.55
CA PHE A 528 -1.13 -22.45 -9.54
C PHE A 528 0.29 -22.17 -10.03
N GLU A 529 0.60 -22.54 -11.28
CA GLU A 529 1.88 -22.28 -11.91
C GLU A 529 2.12 -20.77 -12.08
N ASN A 530 1.10 -19.99 -12.44
CA ASN A 530 1.19 -18.53 -12.47
C ASN A 530 1.54 -17.93 -11.08
N ILE A 531 1.09 -18.56 -9.98
CA ILE A 531 1.49 -18.17 -8.62
C ILE A 531 2.98 -18.42 -8.42
N LEU A 532 3.47 -19.62 -8.77
CA LEU A 532 4.88 -19.96 -8.63
C LEU A 532 5.77 -19.04 -9.47
N GLU A 533 5.35 -18.71 -10.69
CA GLU A 533 6.06 -17.80 -11.58
C GLU A 533 6.15 -16.39 -10.99
N ASN A 534 5.08 -15.89 -10.36
CA ASN A 534 5.10 -14.61 -9.66
C ASN A 534 6.08 -14.59 -8.49
N LEU A 535 6.06 -15.64 -7.65
CA LEU A 535 6.98 -15.75 -6.51
C LEU A 535 8.44 -15.72 -6.98
N GLU A 536 8.77 -16.48 -8.01
CA GLU A 536 10.12 -16.55 -8.58
C GLU A 536 10.54 -15.23 -9.22
N TYR A 537 9.65 -14.60 -10.00
CA TYR A 537 9.89 -13.32 -10.65
C TYR A 537 10.16 -12.22 -9.63
N VAL A 538 9.32 -12.07 -8.60
CA VAL A 538 9.47 -11.05 -7.56
C VAL A 538 10.78 -11.25 -6.80
N GLN A 539 11.12 -12.50 -6.45
CA GLN A 539 12.35 -12.79 -5.75
C GLN A 539 13.58 -12.47 -6.61
N LYS A 540 13.64 -12.94 -7.86
CA LYS A 540 14.76 -12.63 -8.76
C LYS A 540 14.89 -11.13 -9.01
N LYS A 541 13.78 -10.40 -9.16
CA LYS A 541 13.77 -8.93 -9.29
C LYS A 541 14.43 -8.28 -8.08
N ARG A 542 14.17 -8.75 -6.85
CA ARG A 542 14.82 -8.26 -5.61
C ARG A 542 16.31 -8.61 -5.55
N LEU A 543 16.67 -9.87 -5.80
CA LEU A 543 18.07 -10.32 -5.75
C LEU A 543 18.97 -9.60 -6.77
N ARG A 544 18.46 -9.33 -7.98
CA ARG A 544 19.19 -8.57 -9.03
C ARG A 544 19.55 -7.14 -8.60
N LYS A 545 18.88 -6.57 -7.60
CA LYS A 545 19.16 -5.20 -7.13
C LYS A 545 20.53 -5.07 -6.44
N LEU A 546 21.19 -6.16 -6.04
CA LEU A 546 22.41 -6.10 -5.21
C LEU A 546 23.54 -5.24 -5.81
N ARG A 547 23.70 -5.26 -7.13
CA ARG A 547 24.73 -4.49 -7.84
C ARG A 547 24.18 -3.27 -8.59
N VAL A 548 22.91 -2.94 -8.37
CA VAL A 548 22.21 -1.81 -8.98
C VAL A 548 22.09 -0.70 -7.94
N LYS A 549 22.27 0.56 -8.33
CA LYS A 549 22.04 1.69 -7.42
C LYS A 549 20.55 1.84 -7.10
N VAL A 550 20.25 2.32 -5.90
CA VAL A 550 18.88 2.61 -5.49
C VAL A 550 18.30 3.69 -6.38
N ASN A 551 17.19 3.39 -7.05
CA ASN A 551 16.43 4.38 -7.79
C ASN A 551 15.48 5.11 -6.85
N LYS A 552 15.85 6.33 -6.45
CA LYS A 552 15.03 7.17 -5.56
C LYS A 552 13.76 7.72 -6.24
N ASP A 553 13.59 7.50 -7.55
CA ASP A 553 12.36 7.81 -8.29
C ASP A 553 11.40 6.64 -8.43
N GLU A 554 11.81 5.42 -8.05
CA GLU A 554 10.92 4.26 -8.00
C GLU A 554 9.91 4.45 -6.87
N TRP A 555 8.63 4.27 -7.18
CA TRP A 555 7.53 4.31 -6.21
C TRP A 555 7.60 3.08 -5.30
N VAL A 556 7.16 3.22 -4.06
CA VAL A 556 7.13 2.10 -3.09
C VAL A 556 5.89 1.21 -3.23
N THR A 557 4.87 1.69 -3.93
CA THR A 557 3.58 1.02 -4.11
C THR A 557 2.93 1.44 -5.44
N GLY A 558 1.96 0.66 -5.90
CA GLY A 558 1.15 0.96 -7.08
C GLY A 558 0.08 2.03 -6.84
N ALA A 559 -0.59 2.45 -7.91
CA ALA A 559 -1.59 3.52 -7.86
C ALA A 559 -2.96 3.09 -7.29
N ALA A 560 -3.34 1.82 -7.48
CA ALA A 560 -4.63 1.27 -7.06
C ALA A 560 -4.59 0.75 -5.61
N VAL A 561 -4.28 1.64 -4.67
CA VAL A 561 -4.13 1.32 -3.24
C VAL A 561 -4.83 2.38 -2.40
N VAL A 562 -5.68 1.96 -1.46
CA VAL A 562 -6.28 2.85 -0.46
C VAL A 562 -5.40 2.85 0.79
N ASN A 563 -4.33 3.65 0.73
CA ASN A 563 -3.40 3.93 1.84
C ASN A 563 -2.49 5.12 1.47
N ALA A 564 -1.60 5.53 2.37
CA ALA A 564 -0.46 6.41 2.10
C ALA A 564 0.80 5.84 2.78
N PHE A 565 1.98 6.29 2.36
CA PHE A 565 3.24 5.70 2.84
C PHE A 565 4.39 6.71 2.90
N TYR A 566 5.25 6.56 3.91
CA TYR A 566 6.58 7.16 4.00
C TYR A 566 7.66 6.10 3.84
N SER A 567 8.75 6.46 3.13
CA SER A 567 9.93 5.63 2.97
C SER A 567 11.16 6.34 3.50
N SER A 568 11.67 5.90 4.65
CA SER A 568 12.85 6.49 5.31
C SER A 568 14.10 6.45 4.44
N SER A 569 14.35 5.34 3.74
CA SER A 569 15.53 5.18 2.87
C SER A 569 15.50 6.08 1.63
N LYS A 570 14.31 6.45 1.14
CA LYS A 570 14.13 7.34 -0.02
C LYS A 570 13.80 8.79 0.37
N ASN A 571 13.51 9.05 1.65
CA ASN A 571 12.89 10.28 2.16
C ASN A 571 11.71 10.70 1.27
N GLN A 572 10.74 9.80 1.09
CA GLN A 572 9.67 9.93 0.10
C GLN A 572 8.30 9.65 0.72
N ILE A 573 7.33 10.54 0.47
CA ILE A 573 5.91 10.36 0.78
C ILE A 573 5.15 9.97 -0.49
N VAL A 574 4.24 9.01 -0.39
CA VAL A 574 3.46 8.48 -1.53
C VAL A 574 1.97 8.45 -1.20
N PHE A 575 1.18 9.10 -2.06
CA PHE A 575 -0.28 9.12 -2.02
C PHE A 575 -0.83 8.50 -3.32
N PRO A 576 -1.07 7.18 -3.35
CA PRO A 576 -1.68 6.50 -4.48
C PRO A 576 -3.03 7.09 -4.88
N ALA A 577 -3.41 6.95 -6.16
CA ALA A 577 -4.71 7.41 -6.65
C ALA A 577 -5.90 6.82 -5.88
N GLY A 578 -5.76 5.62 -5.30
CA GLY A 578 -6.80 4.96 -4.51
C GLY A 578 -7.19 5.67 -3.21
N ILE A 579 -6.34 6.49 -2.58
CA ILE A 579 -6.73 7.26 -1.38
C ILE A 579 -7.30 8.65 -1.71
N LEU A 580 -7.10 9.13 -2.95
CA LEU A 580 -7.49 10.48 -3.39
C LEU A 580 -8.96 10.56 -3.81
N GLN A 581 -9.83 10.12 -2.91
CA GLN A 581 -11.29 10.07 -3.08
C GLN A 581 -12.00 10.35 -1.74
N PRO A 582 -13.32 10.67 -1.75
CA PRO A 582 -14.08 10.86 -0.51
C PRO A 582 -13.98 9.64 0.43
N PRO A 583 -13.92 9.82 1.76
CA PRO A 583 -14.02 11.08 2.48
C PRO A 583 -12.71 11.87 2.58
N PHE A 584 -11.58 11.29 2.18
CA PHE A 584 -10.28 11.92 2.35
C PHE A 584 -10.13 13.17 1.48
N PHE A 585 -10.49 13.06 0.21
CA PHE A 585 -10.29 14.13 -0.76
C PHE A 585 -11.43 14.22 -1.78
N SER A 586 -11.90 15.44 -2.04
CA SER A 586 -12.66 15.77 -3.24
C SER A 586 -12.45 17.22 -3.64
N LYS A 587 -12.35 17.47 -4.94
CA LYS A 587 -12.28 18.83 -5.50
C LYS A 587 -13.54 19.67 -5.24
N GLY A 588 -14.67 19.02 -4.97
CA GLY A 588 -15.96 19.68 -4.77
C GLY A 588 -16.38 19.77 -3.30
N GLN A 589 -15.71 19.06 -2.40
CA GLN A 589 -16.00 19.13 -0.96
C GLN A 589 -15.36 20.36 -0.31
N ALA A 590 -15.90 20.77 0.84
CA ALA A 590 -15.35 21.90 1.58
C ALA A 590 -13.89 21.66 2.00
N ASN A 591 -13.07 22.72 1.98
CA ASN A 591 -11.66 22.63 2.37
C ASN A 591 -11.46 22.11 3.79
N SER A 592 -12.39 22.40 4.72
CA SER A 592 -12.35 21.84 6.09
C SER A 592 -12.33 20.31 6.09
N LEU A 593 -13.05 19.67 5.16
CA LEU A 593 -13.04 18.21 5.01
C LEU A 593 -11.78 17.71 4.32
N ASN A 594 -11.26 18.44 3.32
CA ASN A 594 -9.99 18.08 2.68
C ASN A 594 -8.82 18.15 3.66
N TYR A 595 -8.67 19.24 4.43
CA TYR A 595 -7.61 19.35 5.43
C TYR A 595 -7.79 18.37 6.58
N GLY A 596 -9.03 18.14 7.05
CA GLY A 596 -9.31 17.15 8.10
C GLY A 596 -9.18 15.69 7.65
N GLY A 597 -9.35 15.42 6.36
CA GLY A 597 -9.18 14.11 5.74
C GLY A 597 -7.77 13.93 5.20
N ILE A 598 -7.56 14.20 3.92
CA ILE A 598 -6.24 13.99 3.28
C ILE A 598 -5.15 14.90 3.84
N GLY A 599 -5.47 16.09 4.33
CA GLY A 599 -4.48 16.97 4.96
C GLY A 599 -3.87 16.37 6.23
N MET A 600 -4.68 15.72 7.06
CA MET A 600 -4.20 14.95 8.21
C MET A 600 -3.31 13.79 7.76
N VAL A 601 -3.70 13.05 6.71
CA VAL A 601 -2.89 11.96 6.15
C VAL A 601 -1.54 12.49 5.61
N ILE A 602 -1.53 13.64 4.93
CA ILE A 602 -0.28 14.28 4.50
C ILE A 602 0.62 14.60 5.71
N GLY A 603 0.05 15.21 6.75
CA GLY A 603 0.79 15.51 7.99
C GLY A 603 1.34 14.25 8.65
N HIS A 604 0.58 13.16 8.65
CA HIS A 604 1.00 11.84 9.15
C HIS A 604 2.24 11.32 8.40
N GLU A 605 2.20 11.29 7.06
CA GLU A 605 3.34 10.81 6.26
C GLU A 605 4.58 11.70 6.35
N ILE A 606 4.41 13.01 6.50
CA ILE A 606 5.54 13.93 6.76
C ILE A 606 6.15 13.61 8.13
N THR A 607 5.31 13.38 9.14
CA THR A 607 5.74 13.12 10.53
C THR A 607 6.47 11.78 10.67
N HIS A 608 6.18 10.78 9.84
CA HIS A 608 6.98 9.54 9.77
C HIS A 608 8.45 9.77 9.40
N GLY A 609 8.80 10.91 8.79
CA GLY A 609 10.20 11.30 8.64
C GLY A 609 10.88 11.72 9.94
N PHE A 610 10.16 11.84 11.04
CA PHE A 610 10.62 12.41 12.30
C PHE A 610 10.10 11.64 13.53
N ASP A 611 9.54 10.45 13.33
CA ASP A 611 9.24 9.54 14.44
C ASP A 611 10.51 8.84 14.94
N ASP A 612 10.36 7.96 15.93
CA ASP A 612 11.45 7.25 16.60
C ASP A 612 12.32 6.39 15.67
N ASN A 613 11.80 5.99 14.51
CA ASN A 613 12.54 5.30 13.47
C ASN A 613 13.06 6.26 12.41
N GLY A 614 12.16 7.07 11.85
CA GLY A 614 12.40 7.97 10.74
C GLY A 614 13.46 9.00 11.05
N GLU A 615 13.50 9.54 12.28
CA GLU A 615 14.47 10.56 12.70
C GLU A 615 15.93 10.17 12.46
N ILE A 616 16.23 8.88 12.57
CA ILE A 616 17.57 8.30 12.50
C ILE A 616 18.13 8.36 11.07
N PHE A 617 17.27 8.43 10.04
CA PHE A 617 17.67 8.47 8.65
C PHE A 617 17.88 9.92 8.17
N PHE A 618 19.10 10.27 7.72
CA PHE A 618 19.38 11.57 7.09
C PHE A 618 19.80 11.41 5.62
N SER A 619 19.61 12.48 4.85
CA SER A 619 20.10 12.62 3.46
C SER A 619 21.65 12.61 3.44
N PRO A 620 22.30 12.21 2.34
CA PRO A 620 23.29 11.12 2.23
C PRO A 620 24.60 11.18 3.07
N LEU A 621 24.77 12.08 4.05
CA LEU A 621 26.11 12.38 4.60
C LEU A 621 26.26 12.55 6.12
N CYS A 622 25.21 12.60 6.96
CA CYS A 622 25.43 12.71 8.42
C CYS A 622 24.28 12.12 9.23
N PHE A 623 24.53 11.06 10.00
CA PHE A 623 23.71 10.71 11.16
C PHE A 623 23.97 11.78 12.24
N VAL A 624 22.99 12.62 12.54
CA VAL A 624 22.96 13.40 13.78
C VAL A 624 21.86 12.75 14.62
N SER A 625 22.22 12.15 15.76
CA SER A 625 21.20 11.63 16.68
C SER A 625 20.43 12.82 17.26
N LEU A 626 19.12 12.87 17.04
CA LEU A 626 18.27 13.80 17.76
C LEU A 626 18.30 13.43 19.27
N PRO A 627 18.40 14.39 20.19
CA PRO A 627 18.39 14.09 21.62
C PRO A 627 17.00 13.58 22.05
N ARG A 628 16.94 12.36 22.60
CA ARG A 628 15.71 11.80 23.21
C ARG A 628 15.37 12.55 24.50
N PRO A 629 14.15 13.10 24.68
CA PRO A 629 13.69 13.55 25.98
C PRO A 629 13.44 12.34 26.90
N ALA A 630 13.92 12.43 28.14
CA ALA A 630 13.55 11.50 29.20
C ALA A 630 12.08 11.75 29.60
N MET A 631 11.25 10.72 29.50
CA MET A 631 9.79 10.69 29.68
C MET A 631 8.96 11.00 28.42
N ALA A 632 8.79 9.97 27.59
CA ALA A 632 7.55 9.76 26.85
C ALA A 632 7.17 8.29 27.08
N ASP A 633 6.08 8.07 27.82
CA ASP A 633 5.48 6.75 27.95
C ASP A 633 5.09 6.26 26.55
N SER A 634 5.52 5.03 26.25
CA SER A 634 5.34 4.33 24.99
C SER A 634 3.85 4.17 24.65
N LEU A 635 3.34 4.99 23.71
CA LEU A 635 2.21 4.63 22.89
C LEU A 635 2.75 4.02 21.60
N SER A 636 2.90 2.70 21.59
CA SER A 636 3.20 1.91 20.41
C SER A 636 2.07 2.11 19.37
N LEU A 637 2.32 2.95 18.37
CA LEU A 637 1.44 3.15 17.21
C LEU A 637 1.71 2.14 16.07
N GLU A 638 2.49 1.08 16.33
CA GLU A 638 2.68 -0.05 15.42
C GLU A 638 1.50 -1.03 15.47
N HIS A 639 0.29 -0.58 15.12
CA HIS A 639 -0.78 -1.47 14.65
C HIS A 639 -1.87 -0.77 13.83
N ILE A 640 -1.65 0.50 13.44
CA ILE A 640 -2.46 1.12 12.40
C ILE A 640 -1.83 0.80 11.05
N SER A 641 -1.93 -0.47 10.63
CA SER A 641 -2.07 -0.71 9.19
C SER A 641 -3.44 -0.16 8.82
N LEU A 642 -3.49 1.14 8.44
CA LEU A 642 -4.66 1.76 7.80
C LEU A 642 -5.19 0.80 6.73
#